data_AF-A0A3M1PQ78-F1
#
_entry.id   AF-A0A3M1PQ78-F1
#
_cell.length_a   1.000
_cell.length_b   1.000
_cell.length_c   1.000
_cell.angle_alpha   90.00
_cell.angle_beta   90.00
_cell.angle_gamma   90.00
#
_symmetry.space_group_name_H-M   'P 1'
#
loop_
_entity.id
_entity.type
_entity.pdbx_description
1 polymer ?
#
loop_
_entity_poly.entity_id
_entity_poly.type
_entity_poly.pdbx_seq_one_letter_code
_entity_poly.pdbx_strand_id
1 'polypeptide(L)'
;MLAISPAKDYFAEWRGYQKKYNAFLSEQPKRMKPIPISIKQIWNKELDRVDRCTSCHLGVEETDLVGAEQPFKPHPAIYHDINEFGCTICHQGQGLATSAEKAHDGQPYWEEPLLPRENIEAACGRCHKEEKVPDAPILTRGRELIKKYNCVGCHKIDGVAREYAPRLDGIGDKTNRSWLVRWLKNPKAFRPDTRMPDFKLSDEEANLLADFLMSFKTYPNGKRLEPVPAELTQEYPPDDWVDEGKALFRQARCISCHLVEGKGGPLAPDLAKVASKAKPAWLYSYLLDPKAFQPDVPMPQYGFTREQAAKVTAYMVSEFVDWDAPEDTVAHTPEPNFYAKGLKLFNKYNCGGCHELSGVPTAENMGPDLTDVGDRHLYQLEFGKTDIPRTLPDYLYNKLKNPRAFLESSRMPVYGFDEDELQAITTALLAMSKRPIAQKYLVQPEMTSTYEPQGEFGKIVKKYSCFSCHVINGRGFRLATDLSREGSLAQREWLKKYFKVPYSMRPILTERMPNLFMSDREIQTVVDYFEMVLRDDAVDTVKIDVGQPALVAEGKELFHEKYGCSSCHLVNGKGGYVGPLLDLTGKRLTPGWVYRWVKNPQKYVPDTIDPNAGLSDHEARAITAYLMSLTGEKEK
;
A
#
# COMPACT_ATOMS: atom_id res chain seq x y z
N MET A 1 -30.47 -50.72 -25.70
CA MET A 1 -29.93 -49.36 -25.49
C MET A 1 -28.58 -49.08 -26.17
N LEU A 2 -28.15 -49.84 -27.20
CA LEU A 2 -26.84 -49.62 -27.85
C LEU A 2 -26.86 -48.58 -28.98
N ALA A 3 -28.00 -48.33 -29.62
CA ALA A 3 -28.14 -47.32 -30.68
C ALA A 3 -28.20 -45.86 -30.18
N ILE A 4 -28.37 -45.65 -28.87
CA ILE A 4 -28.45 -44.31 -28.27
C ILE A 4 -27.07 -43.64 -28.26
N SER A 5 -25.98 -44.41 -28.13
CA SER A 5 -24.62 -43.84 -27.99
C SER A 5 -24.06 -43.20 -29.28
N PRO A 6 -24.14 -43.85 -30.47
CA PRO A 6 -23.63 -43.24 -31.71
C PRO A 6 -24.47 -42.05 -32.16
N ALA A 7 -25.80 -42.11 -32.02
CA ALA A 7 -26.68 -40.99 -32.33
C ALA A 7 -26.40 -39.79 -31.41
N LYS A 8 -26.26 -40.04 -30.10
CA LYS A 8 -25.93 -38.99 -29.13
C LYS A 8 -24.57 -38.34 -29.38
N ASP A 9 -23.57 -39.09 -29.84
CA ASP A 9 -22.28 -38.52 -30.26
C ASP A 9 -22.39 -37.71 -31.56
N TYR A 10 -23.15 -38.20 -32.54
CA TYR A 10 -23.34 -37.51 -33.82
C TYR A 10 -24.03 -36.15 -33.67
N PHE A 11 -24.98 -36.05 -32.75
CA PHE A 11 -25.73 -34.82 -32.42
C PHE A 11 -25.12 -34.02 -31.26
N ALA A 12 -23.87 -34.28 -30.88
CA ALA A 12 -23.23 -33.54 -29.81
C ALA A 12 -23.07 -32.05 -30.17
N GLU A 13 -23.38 -31.18 -29.22
CA GLU A 13 -23.46 -29.73 -29.40
C GLU A 13 -22.17 -29.10 -29.97
N TRP A 14 -21.00 -29.53 -29.47
CA TRP A 14 -19.70 -29.06 -29.93
C TRP A 14 -19.44 -29.26 -31.43
N ARG A 15 -19.98 -30.32 -32.05
CA ARG A 15 -19.87 -30.54 -33.51
C ARG A 15 -20.59 -29.44 -34.28
N GLY A 16 -21.70 -28.94 -33.73
CA GLY A 16 -22.47 -27.82 -34.30
C GLY A 16 -21.65 -26.54 -34.31
N TYR A 17 -20.93 -26.23 -33.22
CA TYR A 17 -20.05 -25.06 -33.15
C TYR A 17 -18.90 -25.12 -34.17
N GLN A 18 -18.25 -26.27 -34.34
CA GLN A 18 -17.17 -26.42 -35.33
C GLN A 18 -17.66 -26.29 -36.78
N LYS A 19 -18.86 -26.82 -37.08
CA LYS A 19 -19.49 -26.61 -38.40
C LYS A 19 -19.80 -25.14 -38.64
N LYS A 20 -20.37 -24.44 -37.64
CA LYS A 20 -20.64 -23.00 -37.72
C LYS A 20 -19.37 -22.18 -37.89
N TYR A 21 -18.29 -22.54 -37.19
CA TYR A 21 -17.01 -21.86 -37.33
C TYR A 21 -16.40 -22.03 -38.72
N ASN A 22 -16.42 -23.25 -39.28
CA ASN A 22 -15.95 -23.47 -40.64
C ASN A 22 -16.75 -22.69 -41.69
N ALA A 23 -18.07 -22.57 -41.50
CA ALA A 23 -18.91 -21.70 -42.33
C ALA A 23 -18.52 -20.22 -42.16
N PHE A 24 -18.38 -19.75 -40.91
CA PHE A 24 -17.94 -18.40 -40.59
C PHE A 24 -16.58 -18.04 -41.22
N LEU A 25 -15.59 -18.94 -41.15
CA LEU A 25 -14.26 -18.73 -41.76
C LEU A 25 -14.34 -18.57 -43.28
N SER A 26 -15.30 -19.22 -43.94
CA SER A 26 -15.49 -19.10 -45.40
C SER A 26 -16.04 -17.74 -45.84
N GLU A 27 -16.65 -17.00 -44.90
CA GLU A 27 -17.21 -15.67 -45.12
C GLU A 27 -16.21 -14.54 -44.79
N GLN A 28 -15.04 -14.87 -44.22
CA GLN A 28 -14.04 -13.87 -43.85
C GLN A 28 -13.24 -13.36 -45.06
N PRO A 29 -12.87 -12.07 -45.09
CA PRO A 29 -12.10 -11.49 -46.19
C PRO A 29 -10.73 -12.16 -46.38
N LYS A 30 -10.12 -12.60 -45.28
CA LYS A 30 -8.85 -13.33 -45.25
C LYS A 30 -9.14 -14.82 -45.29
N ARG A 31 -8.59 -15.51 -46.30
CA ARG A 31 -8.76 -16.96 -46.43
C ARG A 31 -8.06 -17.70 -45.29
N MET A 32 -8.84 -18.34 -44.43
CA MET A 32 -8.38 -19.16 -43.32
C MET A 32 -8.68 -20.65 -43.57
N LYS A 33 -7.89 -21.54 -42.98
CA LYS A 33 -8.05 -22.99 -43.17
C LYS A 33 -9.17 -23.52 -42.27
N PRO A 34 -10.14 -24.30 -42.78
CA PRO A 34 -11.15 -24.92 -41.94
C PRO A 34 -10.52 -25.94 -40.99
N ILE A 35 -11.12 -26.06 -39.80
CA ILE A 35 -10.66 -26.99 -38.76
C ILE A 35 -11.32 -28.37 -38.94
N PRO A 36 -10.63 -29.46 -38.55
CA PRO A 36 -11.24 -30.78 -38.49
C PRO A 36 -12.34 -30.83 -37.42
N ILE A 37 -13.42 -31.58 -37.69
CA ILE A 37 -14.49 -31.78 -36.71
C ILE A 37 -14.09 -32.90 -35.75
N SER A 38 -13.55 -32.53 -34.59
CA SER A 38 -13.12 -33.45 -33.54
C SER A 38 -13.11 -32.77 -32.18
N ILE A 39 -13.25 -33.54 -31.10
CA ILE A 39 -13.04 -33.01 -29.74
C ILE A 39 -11.58 -32.54 -29.65
N LYS A 40 -11.40 -31.29 -29.23
CA LYS A 40 -10.10 -30.77 -28.83
C LYS A 40 -9.97 -30.93 -27.32
N GLN A 41 -8.86 -31.50 -26.87
CA GLN A 41 -8.61 -31.72 -25.45
C GLN A 41 -7.17 -31.36 -25.10
N ILE A 42 -7.02 -30.55 -24.05
CA ILE A 42 -5.77 -30.32 -23.34
C ILE A 42 -5.86 -31.07 -22.02
N TRP A 43 -4.80 -31.78 -21.64
CA TRP A 43 -4.69 -32.41 -20.33
C TRP A 43 -3.39 -31.98 -19.68
N ASN A 44 -3.50 -31.07 -18.71
CA ASN A 44 -2.39 -30.69 -17.86
C ASN A 44 -2.36 -31.63 -16.64
N LYS A 45 -1.48 -32.63 -16.70
CA LYS A 45 -1.36 -33.66 -15.66
C LYS A 45 -0.88 -33.11 -14.32
N GLU A 46 -0.01 -32.09 -14.33
CA GLU A 46 0.60 -31.55 -13.11
C GLU A 46 -0.32 -30.61 -12.35
N LEU A 47 -1.29 -30.00 -13.04
CA LEU A 47 -2.35 -29.19 -12.44
C LEU A 47 -3.67 -29.98 -12.30
N ASP A 48 -3.67 -31.27 -12.67
CA ASP A 48 -4.83 -32.17 -12.68
C ASP A 48 -6.06 -31.53 -13.31
N ARG A 49 -5.90 -31.02 -14.54
CA ARG A 49 -6.96 -30.34 -15.28
C ARG A 49 -7.08 -30.84 -16.72
N VAL A 50 -8.30 -31.16 -17.10
CA VAL A 50 -8.69 -31.46 -18.48
C VAL A 50 -9.51 -30.30 -19.00
N ASP A 51 -9.20 -29.83 -20.19
CA ASP A 51 -9.91 -28.76 -20.87
C ASP A 51 -10.35 -29.21 -22.26
N ARG A 52 -11.64 -29.00 -22.59
CA ARG A 52 -12.22 -29.23 -23.91
C ARG A 52 -12.92 -27.99 -24.45
N CYS A 53 -12.70 -26.83 -23.83
CA CYS A 53 -13.40 -25.59 -24.14
C CYS A 53 -13.17 -25.18 -25.60
N THR A 54 -11.97 -25.43 -26.14
CA THR A 54 -11.62 -25.19 -27.54
C THR A 54 -12.28 -26.15 -28.54
N SER A 55 -13.13 -27.07 -28.08
CA SER A 55 -14.06 -27.80 -28.95
C SER A 55 -15.21 -26.91 -29.44
N CYS A 56 -15.60 -25.90 -28.66
CA CYS A 56 -16.67 -24.94 -28.99
C CYS A 56 -16.13 -23.51 -29.17
N HIS A 57 -15.16 -23.10 -28.34
CA HIS A 57 -14.48 -21.80 -28.40
C HIS A 57 -13.34 -21.83 -29.40
N LEU A 58 -13.61 -21.37 -30.61
CA LEU A 58 -12.75 -21.52 -31.78
C LEU A 58 -12.16 -20.15 -32.14
N GLY A 59 -10.99 -20.08 -32.74
CA GLY A 59 -10.36 -18.79 -33.05
C GLY A 59 -9.63 -18.13 -31.88
N VAL A 60 -9.46 -18.81 -30.74
CA VAL A 60 -8.75 -18.29 -29.56
C VAL A 60 -7.31 -17.82 -29.85
N GLU A 61 -6.65 -18.42 -30.84
CA GLU A 61 -5.29 -18.05 -31.30
C GLU A 61 -5.29 -17.12 -32.53
N GLU A 62 -6.45 -16.87 -33.13
CA GLU A 62 -6.56 -16.22 -34.45
C GLU A 62 -6.65 -14.70 -34.28
N THR A 63 -5.50 -14.04 -34.25
CA THR A 63 -5.41 -12.58 -34.05
C THR A 63 -6.15 -11.76 -35.10
N ASP A 64 -6.48 -12.33 -36.27
CA ASP A 64 -7.26 -11.67 -37.32
C ASP A 64 -8.77 -11.60 -37.00
N LEU A 65 -9.26 -12.32 -36.00
CA LEU A 65 -10.69 -12.43 -35.66
C LEU A 65 -11.14 -11.46 -34.55
N VAL A 66 -10.43 -10.36 -34.28
CA VAL A 66 -10.70 -9.44 -33.13
C VAL A 66 -12.16 -8.97 -33.05
N GLY A 67 -12.83 -8.80 -34.19
CA GLY A 67 -14.23 -8.37 -34.28
C GLY A 67 -15.28 -9.49 -34.16
N ALA A 68 -14.88 -10.75 -34.05
CA ALA A 68 -15.80 -11.88 -33.93
C ALA A 68 -16.50 -11.91 -32.56
N GLU A 69 -17.73 -12.40 -32.54
CA GLU A 69 -18.48 -12.65 -31.30
C GLU A 69 -18.10 -14.00 -30.68
N GLN A 70 -18.40 -14.17 -29.39
CA GLN A 70 -18.27 -15.48 -28.75
C GLN A 70 -19.18 -16.51 -29.45
N PRO A 71 -18.73 -17.75 -29.66
CA PRO A 71 -17.52 -18.37 -29.15
C PRO A 71 -16.31 -18.32 -30.12
N PHE A 72 -16.32 -17.45 -31.14
CA PHE A 72 -15.28 -17.40 -32.19
C PHE A 72 -14.22 -16.31 -32.01
N LYS A 73 -14.31 -15.61 -30.87
CA LYS A 73 -13.48 -14.46 -30.54
C LYS A 73 -12.07 -14.89 -30.12
N PRO A 74 -11.01 -14.19 -30.54
CA PRO A 74 -9.65 -14.46 -30.08
C PRO A 74 -9.48 -14.12 -28.61
N HIS A 75 -8.53 -14.82 -27.99
CA HIS A 75 -8.14 -14.57 -26.62
C HIS A 75 -7.35 -13.25 -26.53
N PRO A 76 -7.55 -12.43 -25.48
CA PRO A 76 -6.66 -11.31 -25.18
C PRO A 76 -5.20 -11.79 -25.02
N ALA A 77 -4.22 -10.91 -25.22
CA ALA A 77 -2.83 -11.28 -24.94
C ALA A 77 -2.66 -11.65 -23.45
N ILE A 78 -1.99 -12.77 -23.18
CA ILE A 78 -1.65 -13.25 -21.85
C ILE A 78 -0.21 -13.80 -21.83
N TYR A 79 0.39 -13.88 -20.64
CA TYR A 79 1.76 -14.37 -20.45
C TYR A 79 1.89 -15.90 -20.49
N HIS A 80 0.78 -16.63 -20.49
CA HIS A 80 0.75 -18.08 -20.46
C HIS A 80 0.36 -18.66 -21.83
N ASP A 81 0.95 -19.78 -22.21
CA ASP A 81 0.52 -20.52 -23.41
C ASP A 81 -0.80 -21.27 -23.14
N ILE A 82 -1.85 -20.89 -23.87
CA ILE A 82 -3.19 -21.48 -23.76
C ILE A 82 -3.18 -22.96 -24.12
N ASN A 83 -2.28 -23.42 -24.99
CA ASN A 83 -2.21 -24.83 -25.38
C ASN A 83 -1.63 -25.72 -24.28
N GLU A 84 -0.87 -25.15 -23.34
CA GLU A 84 -0.31 -25.86 -22.19
C GLU A 84 -1.22 -25.76 -20.95
N PHE A 85 -1.83 -24.60 -20.73
CA PHE A 85 -2.67 -24.35 -19.56
C PHE A 85 -4.15 -24.70 -19.80
N GLY A 86 -4.68 -24.52 -21.00
CA GLY A 86 -6.12 -24.62 -21.27
C GLY A 86 -6.93 -23.48 -20.62
N CYS A 87 -8.24 -23.44 -20.87
CA CYS A 87 -9.12 -22.36 -20.43
C CYS A 87 -9.53 -22.49 -18.95
N THR A 88 -9.83 -23.72 -18.49
CA THR A 88 -10.35 -23.99 -17.14
C THR A 88 -9.37 -23.67 -16.01
N ILE A 89 -8.09 -23.53 -16.31
CA ILE A 89 -7.09 -23.06 -15.33
C ILE A 89 -7.23 -21.57 -15.05
N CYS A 90 -7.71 -20.77 -15.99
CA CYS A 90 -7.94 -19.34 -15.77
C CYS A 90 -9.42 -19.02 -15.49
N HIS A 91 -10.33 -19.75 -16.12
CA HIS A 91 -11.76 -19.44 -16.11
C HIS A 91 -12.61 -20.34 -15.21
N GLN A 92 -12.04 -21.41 -14.63
CA GLN A 92 -12.78 -22.51 -14.01
C GLN A 92 -13.75 -23.19 -15.00
N GLY A 93 -14.91 -23.69 -14.55
CA GLY A 93 -15.83 -24.47 -15.38
C GLY A 93 -15.44 -25.94 -15.54
N GLN A 94 -16.25 -26.64 -16.35
CA GLN A 94 -16.15 -28.10 -16.51
C GLN A 94 -15.48 -28.49 -17.81
N GLY A 95 -14.16 -28.63 -17.78
CA GLY A 95 -13.39 -28.90 -18.99
C GLY A 95 -13.59 -30.31 -19.56
N LEU A 96 -14.23 -31.24 -18.85
CA LEU A 96 -14.65 -32.53 -19.41
C LEU A 96 -15.97 -32.47 -20.18
N ALA A 97 -16.79 -31.46 -19.94
CA ALA A 97 -18.10 -31.33 -20.55
C ALA A 97 -17.98 -31.03 -22.05
N THR A 98 -18.97 -31.49 -22.80
CA THR A 98 -19.05 -31.33 -24.26
C THR A 98 -20.34 -30.62 -24.69
N SER A 99 -21.01 -29.97 -23.74
CA SER A 99 -22.24 -29.18 -23.91
C SER A 99 -22.09 -27.87 -23.15
N ALA A 100 -22.61 -26.77 -23.67
CA ALA A 100 -22.40 -25.44 -23.12
C ALA A 100 -22.90 -25.31 -21.67
N GLU A 101 -24.13 -25.75 -21.39
CA GLU A 101 -24.73 -25.72 -20.06
C GLU A 101 -23.83 -26.41 -19.02
N LYS A 102 -23.42 -27.66 -19.28
CA LYS A 102 -22.56 -28.40 -18.35
C LYS A 102 -21.14 -27.84 -18.24
N ALA A 103 -20.63 -27.21 -19.29
CA ALA A 103 -19.29 -26.62 -19.30
C ALA A 103 -19.24 -25.34 -18.44
N HIS A 104 -20.32 -24.56 -18.47
CA HIS A 104 -20.40 -23.25 -17.84
C HIS A 104 -20.99 -23.29 -16.44
N ASP A 105 -22.04 -24.08 -16.24
CA ASP A 105 -22.83 -24.08 -15.02
C ASP A 105 -22.37 -25.17 -14.04
N GLY A 106 -22.42 -24.83 -12.75
CA GLY A 106 -22.26 -25.80 -11.67
C GLY A 106 -23.47 -26.74 -11.62
N GLN A 107 -23.24 -28.03 -11.45
CA GLN A 107 -24.29 -29.04 -11.30
C GLN A 107 -24.40 -29.44 -9.82
N PRO A 108 -25.52 -30.01 -9.34
CA PRO A 108 -25.72 -30.38 -7.93
C PRO A 108 -24.64 -31.31 -7.34
N TYR A 109 -23.85 -31.97 -8.19
CA TYR A 109 -22.78 -32.89 -7.81
C TYR A 109 -21.41 -32.45 -8.38
N TRP A 110 -21.34 -31.26 -8.98
CA TRP A 110 -20.13 -30.72 -9.61
C TRP A 110 -20.06 -29.20 -9.47
N GLU A 111 -19.25 -28.74 -8.52
CA GLU A 111 -19.39 -27.40 -7.94
C GLU A 111 -18.43 -26.32 -8.50
N GLU A 112 -17.77 -26.54 -9.65
CA GLU A 112 -16.89 -25.54 -10.27
C GLU A 112 -17.57 -24.92 -11.50
N PRO A 113 -18.49 -23.95 -11.33
CA PRO A 113 -18.97 -23.15 -12.46
C PRO A 113 -17.83 -22.32 -13.05
N LEU A 114 -18.06 -21.71 -14.20
CA LEU A 114 -17.17 -20.65 -14.66
C LEU A 114 -17.12 -19.51 -13.64
N LEU A 115 -15.94 -18.94 -13.45
CA LEU A 115 -15.81 -17.71 -12.70
C LEU A 115 -16.55 -16.59 -13.44
N PRO A 116 -17.35 -15.78 -12.74
CA PRO A 116 -17.82 -14.50 -13.27
C PRO A 116 -16.63 -13.70 -13.79
N ARG A 117 -16.85 -12.92 -14.85
CA ARG A 117 -15.79 -12.16 -15.52
C ARG A 117 -15.03 -11.26 -14.54
N GLU A 118 -15.74 -10.72 -13.57
CA GLU A 118 -15.25 -9.80 -12.56
C GLU A 118 -14.33 -10.50 -11.54
N ASN A 119 -14.40 -11.83 -11.43
CA ASN A 119 -13.61 -12.65 -10.49
C ASN A 119 -12.55 -13.52 -11.17
N ILE A 120 -12.36 -13.42 -12.48
CA ILE A 120 -11.45 -14.28 -13.25
C ILE A 120 -10.01 -14.26 -12.69
N GLU A 121 -9.56 -13.10 -12.21
CA GLU A 121 -8.23 -12.91 -11.64
C GLU A 121 -7.99 -13.74 -10.37
N ALA A 122 -9.03 -14.28 -9.73
CA ALA A 122 -8.90 -15.21 -8.60
C ALA A 122 -8.06 -16.43 -8.99
N ALA A 123 -8.16 -16.88 -10.24
CA ALA A 123 -7.40 -18.01 -10.74
C ALA A 123 -5.88 -17.73 -10.77
N CYS A 124 -5.46 -16.49 -11.04
CA CYS A 124 -4.04 -16.10 -11.05
C CYS A 124 -3.41 -16.32 -9.67
N GLY A 125 -4.15 -16.03 -8.60
CA GLY A 125 -3.68 -16.14 -7.22
C GLY A 125 -3.45 -17.58 -6.73
N ARG A 126 -3.84 -18.58 -7.51
CA ARG A 126 -3.51 -19.98 -7.24
C ARG A 126 -2.02 -20.27 -7.42
N CYS A 127 -1.39 -19.65 -8.42
CA CYS A 127 0.02 -19.83 -8.75
C CYS A 127 0.89 -18.65 -8.28
N HIS A 128 0.38 -17.42 -8.44
CA HIS A 128 1.06 -16.19 -8.04
C HIS A 128 0.80 -15.89 -6.57
N LYS A 129 1.79 -16.13 -5.70
CA LYS A 129 1.66 -15.96 -4.24
C LYS A 129 2.26 -14.65 -3.73
N GLU A 130 2.94 -13.91 -4.59
CA GLU A 130 3.44 -12.57 -4.33
C GLU A 130 2.32 -11.56 -4.01
N GLU A 131 2.63 -10.50 -3.26
CA GLU A 131 1.63 -9.50 -2.84
C GLU A 131 1.05 -8.73 -4.03
N LYS A 132 1.87 -8.48 -5.07
CA LYS A 132 1.50 -7.74 -6.28
C LYS A 132 1.66 -8.59 -7.52
N VAL A 133 0.59 -8.74 -8.28
CA VAL A 133 0.54 -9.45 -9.55
C VAL A 133 0.20 -8.41 -10.63
N PRO A 134 1.18 -7.89 -11.40
CA PRO A 134 0.98 -6.75 -12.30
C PRO A 134 -0.18 -6.91 -13.28
N ASP A 135 -0.39 -8.12 -13.81
CA ASP A 135 -1.46 -8.42 -14.78
C ASP A 135 -2.77 -8.90 -14.14
N ALA A 136 -2.87 -8.82 -12.81
CA ALA A 136 -4.08 -9.10 -12.05
C ALA A 136 -4.32 -7.99 -11.00
N PRO A 137 -4.69 -6.77 -11.46
CA PRO A 137 -4.86 -5.62 -10.59
C PRO A 137 -6.00 -5.75 -9.57
N ILE A 138 -7.10 -6.43 -9.89
CA ILE A 138 -8.23 -6.67 -8.97
C ILE A 138 -7.81 -7.63 -7.87
N LEU A 139 -7.11 -8.72 -8.20
CA LEU A 139 -6.55 -9.65 -7.22
C LEU A 139 -5.54 -8.94 -6.30
N THR A 140 -4.63 -8.18 -6.89
CA THR A 140 -3.62 -7.40 -6.14
C THR A 140 -4.32 -6.45 -5.17
N ARG A 141 -5.31 -5.69 -5.66
CA ARG A 141 -6.11 -4.79 -4.84
C ARG A 141 -6.82 -5.53 -3.70
N GLY A 142 -7.39 -6.70 -3.97
CA GLY A 142 -8.07 -7.52 -2.97
C GLY A 142 -7.14 -7.99 -1.84
N ARG A 143 -5.92 -8.43 -2.18
CA ARG A 143 -4.89 -8.82 -1.21
C ARG A 143 -4.47 -7.63 -0.33
N GLU A 144 -4.25 -6.47 -0.95
CA GLU A 144 -3.94 -5.23 -0.24
C GLU A 144 -5.08 -4.84 0.71
N LEU A 145 -6.35 -4.98 0.30
CA LEU A 145 -7.52 -4.67 1.12
C LEU A 145 -7.66 -5.62 2.32
N ILE A 146 -7.50 -6.93 2.11
CA ILE A 146 -7.54 -7.94 3.19
C ILE A 146 -6.52 -7.61 4.29
N LYS A 147 -5.31 -7.22 3.88
CA LYS A 147 -4.24 -6.76 4.78
C LYS A 147 -4.59 -5.41 5.43
N LYS A 148 -4.98 -4.40 4.63
CA LYS A 148 -5.33 -3.04 5.07
C LYS A 148 -6.42 -3.04 6.14
N TYR A 149 -7.47 -3.84 5.98
CA TYR A 149 -8.60 -3.95 6.92
C TYR A 149 -8.38 -4.99 8.03
N ASN A 150 -7.19 -5.58 8.07
CA ASN A 150 -6.76 -6.55 9.07
C ASN A 150 -7.79 -7.68 9.27
N CYS A 151 -8.27 -8.28 8.17
CA CYS A 151 -9.23 -9.40 8.25
C CYS A 151 -8.67 -10.56 9.09
N VAL A 152 -7.34 -10.71 9.10
CA VAL A 152 -6.59 -11.66 9.93
C VAL A 152 -6.66 -11.41 11.44
N GLY A 153 -7.13 -10.24 11.88
CA GLY A 153 -7.39 -9.97 13.29
C GLY A 153 -8.55 -10.79 13.86
N CYS A 154 -9.46 -11.24 12.99
CA CYS A 154 -10.58 -12.10 13.35
C CYS A 154 -10.57 -13.45 12.61
N HIS A 155 -10.13 -13.50 11.36
CA HIS A 155 -10.14 -14.70 10.55
C HIS A 155 -8.75 -15.33 10.47
N LYS A 156 -8.68 -16.65 10.31
CA LYS A 156 -7.42 -17.29 9.90
C LYS A 156 -7.27 -17.20 8.39
N ILE A 157 -6.14 -16.65 7.92
CA ILE A 157 -5.78 -16.52 6.51
C ILE A 157 -4.28 -16.78 6.36
N ASP A 158 -3.90 -17.84 5.67
CA ASP A 158 -2.49 -18.15 5.45
C ASP A 158 -1.82 -17.13 4.50
N GLY A 159 -0.54 -16.84 4.76
CA GLY A 159 0.26 -15.91 3.95
C GLY A 159 -0.02 -14.42 4.17
N VAL A 160 -0.96 -14.07 5.04
CA VAL A 160 -1.27 -12.67 5.39
C VAL A 160 -0.81 -12.39 6.82
N ALA A 161 0.12 -11.45 6.99
CA ALA A 161 0.58 -11.02 8.31
C ALA A 161 -0.50 -10.17 9.01
N ARG A 162 -0.64 -10.35 10.32
CA ARG A 162 -1.51 -9.53 11.16
C ARG A 162 -0.96 -8.12 11.32
N GLU A 163 -1.81 -7.13 11.04
CA GLU A 163 -1.51 -5.72 11.27
C GLU A 163 -2.24 -5.24 12.53
N TYR A 164 -1.50 -4.90 13.58
CA TYR A 164 -2.12 -4.33 14.77
C TYR A 164 -2.60 -2.90 14.50
N ALA A 165 -3.83 -2.63 14.91
CA ALA A 165 -4.37 -1.28 15.01
C ALA A 165 -3.69 -0.53 16.18
N PRO A 166 -3.86 0.81 16.28
CA PRO A 166 -3.21 1.58 17.34
C PRO A 166 -3.53 1.02 18.73
N ARG A 167 -2.50 0.91 19.56
CA ARG A 167 -2.62 0.49 20.95
C ARG A 167 -3.64 1.33 21.70
N LEU A 168 -4.40 0.70 22.60
CA LEU A 168 -5.38 1.35 23.47
C LEU A 168 -4.83 1.64 24.87
N ASP A 169 -3.57 1.28 25.14
CA ASP A 169 -2.86 1.72 26.34
C ASP A 169 -2.90 3.25 26.47
N GLY A 170 -3.29 3.74 27.64
CA GLY A 170 -3.39 5.16 27.92
C GLY A 170 -4.52 5.91 27.19
N ILE A 171 -5.44 5.22 26.50
CA ILE A 171 -6.52 5.87 25.73
C ILE A 171 -7.36 6.84 26.58
N GLY A 172 -7.59 6.56 27.87
CA GLY A 172 -8.33 7.43 28.78
C GLY A 172 -7.65 8.77 29.08
N ASP A 173 -6.33 8.84 28.96
CA ASP A 173 -5.56 10.08 29.08
C ASP A 173 -5.36 10.76 27.73
N LYS A 174 -5.51 10.03 26.63
CA LYS A 174 -5.41 10.57 25.27
C LYS A 174 -6.65 11.36 24.86
N THR A 175 -7.83 10.81 25.09
CA THR A 175 -9.07 11.32 24.50
C THR A 175 -10.15 11.59 25.55
N ASN A 176 -11.31 12.06 25.08
CA ASN A 176 -12.47 12.37 25.90
C ASN A 176 -13.54 11.29 25.77
N ARG A 177 -14.37 11.17 26.80
CA ARG A 177 -15.38 10.11 26.89
C ARG A 177 -16.46 10.25 25.82
N SER A 178 -17.04 11.44 25.61
CA SER A 178 -18.08 11.62 24.59
C SER A 178 -17.56 11.31 23.18
N TRP A 179 -16.30 11.68 22.91
CA TRP A 179 -15.63 11.35 21.66
C TRP A 179 -15.54 9.83 21.48
N LEU A 180 -15.14 9.08 22.51
CA LEU A 180 -15.09 7.62 22.44
C LEU A 180 -16.45 6.99 22.16
N VAL A 181 -17.51 7.44 22.81
CA VAL A 181 -18.87 6.92 22.56
C VAL A 181 -19.28 7.15 21.10
N ARG A 182 -19.07 8.36 20.56
CA ARG A 182 -19.37 8.68 19.15
C ARG A 182 -18.51 7.85 18.19
N TRP A 183 -17.22 7.72 18.48
CA TRP A 183 -16.28 6.94 17.68
C TRP A 183 -16.64 5.46 17.64
N LEU A 184 -17.02 4.86 18.76
CA LEU A 184 -17.44 3.46 18.85
C LEU A 184 -18.75 3.19 18.10
N LYS A 185 -19.66 4.17 18.03
CA LYS A 185 -20.93 4.04 17.32
C LYS A 185 -20.83 4.25 15.81
N ASN A 186 -20.05 5.25 15.37
CA ASN A 186 -19.91 5.56 13.95
C ASN A 186 -18.53 6.20 13.67
N PRO A 187 -17.47 5.39 13.54
CA PRO A 187 -16.12 5.91 13.33
C PRO A 187 -15.98 6.65 11.99
N LYS A 188 -16.73 6.23 10.95
CA LYS A 188 -16.71 6.86 9.62
C LYS A 188 -17.28 8.28 9.62
N ALA A 189 -18.22 8.60 10.51
CA ALA A 189 -18.72 9.97 10.66
C ALA A 189 -17.65 10.97 11.12
N PHE A 190 -16.66 10.51 11.91
CA PHE A 190 -15.53 11.34 12.29
C PHE A 190 -14.40 11.30 11.24
N ARG A 191 -14.11 10.12 10.69
CA ARG A 191 -13.06 9.91 9.68
C ARG A 191 -13.54 8.97 8.59
N PRO A 192 -13.92 9.48 7.40
CA PRO A 192 -14.43 8.65 6.30
C PRO A 192 -13.52 7.48 5.94
N ASP A 193 -12.20 7.71 5.90
CA ASP A 193 -11.19 6.71 5.51
C ASP A 193 -10.71 5.82 6.67
N THR A 194 -11.41 5.81 7.81
CA THR A 194 -11.04 4.95 8.94
C THR A 194 -11.14 3.46 8.59
N ARG A 195 -10.18 2.69 9.10
CA ARG A 195 -10.17 1.22 8.99
C ARG A 195 -11.01 0.55 10.07
N MET A 196 -11.37 1.29 11.14
CA MET A 196 -12.20 0.76 12.21
C MET A 196 -13.64 0.59 11.70
N PRO A 197 -14.18 -0.63 11.66
CA PRO A 197 -15.52 -0.87 11.13
C PRO A 197 -16.60 -0.48 12.13
N ASP A 198 -17.84 -0.42 11.65
CA ASP A 198 -19.01 -0.21 12.48
C ASP A 198 -19.49 -1.56 13.06
N PHE A 199 -19.30 -1.75 14.36
CA PHE A 199 -19.76 -2.92 15.10
C PHE A 199 -21.26 -2.89 15.43
N LYS A 200 -21.93 -1.77 15.10
CA LYS A 200 -23.36 -1.51 15.32
C LYS A 200 -23.75 -1.79 16.78
N LEU A 201 -23.00 -1.19 17.69
CA LEU A 201 -23.19 -1.27 19.14
C LEU A 201 -24.48 -0.54 19.53
N SER A 202 -25.17 -1.04 20.55
CA SER A 202 -26.24 -0.27 21.21
C SER A 202 -25.65 0.91 21.98
N ASP A 203 -26.50 1.87 22.38
CA ASP A 203 -26.08 2.98 23.23
C ASP A 203 -25.49 2.52 24.56
N GLU A 204 -26.10 1.50 25.17
CA GLU A 204 -25.61 0.89 26.41
C GLU A 204 -24.23 0.26 26.20
N GLU A 205 -24.06 -0.56 25.14
CA GLU A 205 -22.79 -1.22 24.85
C GLU A 205 -21.67 -0.21 24.58
N ALA A 206 -21.96 0.86 23.83
CA ALA A 206 -20.99 1.91 23.53
C ALA A 206 -20.57 2.69 24.78
N ASN A 207 -21.51 3.01 25.67
CA ASN A 207 -21.23 3.69 26.94
C ASN A 207 -20.38 2.82 27.88
N LEU A 208 -20.72 1.54 28.02
CA LEU A 208 -19.96 0.60 28.85
C LEU A 208 -18.53 0.40 28.34
N LEU A 209 -18.37 0.25 27.03
CA LEU A 209 -17.05 0.15 26.41
C LEU A 209 -16.24 1.44 26.58
N ALA A 210 -16.88 2.61 26.44
CA ALA A 210 -16.20 3.88 26.68
C ALA A 210 -15.73 4.00 28.14
N ASP A 211 -16.57 3.66 29.12
CA ASP A 211 -16.20 3.68 30.54
C ASP A 211 -15.02 2.75 30.84
N PHE A 212 -15.06 1.53 30.28
CA PHE A 212 -13.97 0.58 30.37
C PHE A 212 -12.67 1.14 29.78
N LEU A 213 -12.71 1.66 28.55
CA LEU A 213 -11.53 2.23 27.88
C LEU A 213 -10.97 3.47 28.61
N MET A 214 -11.84 4.30 29.19
CA MET A 214 -11.42 5.48 29.97
C MET A 214 -10.65 5.12 31.25
N SER A 215 -10.71 3.87 31.72
CA SER A 215 -9.91 3.40 32.87
C SER A 215 -8.43 3.19 32.55
N PHE A 216 -8.03 3.14 31.27
CA PHE A 216 -6.66 2.88 30.85
C PHE A 216 -5.87 4.18 30.65
N LYS A 217 -4.99 4.49 31.60
CA LYS A 217 -4.20 5.74 31.68
C LYS A 217 -2.68 5.54 31.66
N THR A 218 -2.23 4.29 31.56
CA THR A 218 -0.81 3.96 31.52
C THR A 218 -0.42 3.48 30.14
N TYR A 219 0.72 3.97 29.64
CA TYR A 219 1.27 3.62 28.33
C TYR A 219 2.32 2.51 28.44
N PRO A 220 2.83 1.95 27.33
CA PRO A 220 3.86 0.92 27.36
C PRO A 220 5.06 1.31 28.24
N ASN A 221 5.65 0.32 28.92
CA ASN A 221 6.75 0.50 29.87
C ASN A 221 6.45 1.44 31.06
N GLY A 222 5.16 1.65 31.39
CA GLY A 222 4.75 2.51 32.49
C GLY A 222 4.88 4.01 32.20
N LYS A 223 5.07 4.41 30.94
CA LYS A 223 5.18 5.82 30.56
C LYS A 223 3.89 6.57 30.92
N ARG A 224 4.06 7.83 31.33
CA ARG A 224 2.98 8.78 31.63
C ARG A 224 3.17 10.04 30.79
N LEU A 225 2.11 10.83 30.69
CA LEU A 225 2.15 12.14 30.04
C LEU A 225 3.10 13.07 30.81
N GLU A 226 3.79 13.93 30.05
CA GLU A 226 4.64 14.97 30.60
C GLU A 226 3.76 16.08 31.22
N PRO A 227 4.23 16.74 32.30
CA PRO A 227 3.55 17.93 32.81
C PRO A 227 3.46 19.01 31.75
N VAL A 228 2.26 19.56 31.58
CA VAL A 228 1.98 20.60 30.58
C VAL A 228 2.34 21.98 31.15
N PRO A 229 2.98 22.87 30.37
CA PRO A 229 3.18 24.27 30.74
C PRO A 229 1.84 24.97 31.08
N ALA A 230 1.87 25.93 32.01
CA ALA A 230 0.66 26.63 32.46
C ALA A 230 -0.06 27.36 31.31
N GLU A 231 0.70 27.85 30.34
CA GLU A 231 0.24 28.55 29.15
C GLU A 231 -0.69 27.69 28.28
N LEU A 232 -0.48 26.37 28.27
CA LEU A 232 -1.32 25.40 27.54
C LEU A 232 -2.54 24.90 28.34
N THR A 233 -2.64 25.28 29.62
CA THR A 233 -3.80 24.94 30.46
C THR A 233 -4.86 26.03 30.50
N GLN A 234 -4.58 27.17 29.88
CA GLN A 234 -5.54 28.26 29.69
C GLN A 234 -6.61 27.86 28.67
N GLU A 235 -7.77 28.50 28.71
CA GLU A 235 -8.85 28.28 27.74
C GLU A 235 -8.38 28.55 26.30
N TYR A 236 -7.56 29.58 26.12
CA TYR A 236 -6.89 29.92 24.88
C TYR A 236 -5.39 30.10 25.14
N PRO A 237 -4.50 29.41 24.40
CA PRO A 237 -3.06 29.65 24.48
C PRO A 237 -2.68 31.09 24.04
N PRO A 238 -1.53 31.62 24.48
CA PRO A 238 -1.04 32.93 24.04
C PRO A 238 -0.86 33.05 22.51
N ASP A 239 -1.26 34.19 21.92
CA ASP A 239 -1.19 34.42 20.47
C ASP A 239 0.24 34.28 19.89
N ASP A 240 1.25 34.75 20.63
CA ASP A 240 2.66 34.61 20.25
C ASP A 240 3.09 33.14 20.17
N TRP A 241 2.61 32.29 21.07
CA TRP A 241 2.86 30.85 21.03
C TRP A 241 2.17 30.18 19.85
N VAL A 242 0.95 30.62 19.51
CA VAL A 242 0.20 30.12 18.34
C VAL A 242 0.95 30.47 17.06
N ASP A 243 1.42 31.72 16.91
CA ASP A 243 2.17 32.18 15.74
C ASP A 243 3.53 31.47 15.59
N GLU A 244 4.28 31.34 16.68
CA GLU A 244 5.53 30.58 16.68
C GLU A 244 5.31 29.09 16.41
N GLY A 245 4.26 28.50 17.00
CA GLY A 245 3.84 27.13 16.78
C GLY A 245 3.49 26.86 15.31
N LYS A 246 2.81 27.80 14.67
CA LYS A 246 2.48 27.76 13.23
C LYS A 246 3.75 27.79 12.37
N ALA A 247 4.73 28.61 12.73
CA ALA A 247 6.02 28.64 12.04
C ALA A 247 6.76 27.31 12.18
N LEU A 248 6.83 26.75 13.39
CA LEU A 248 7.45 25.45 13.66
C LEU A 248 6.74 24.30 12.93
N PHE A 249 5.40 24.28 12.93
CA PHE A 249 4.60 23.29 12.20
C PHE A 249 4.88 23.32 10.68
N ARG A 250 5.05 24.52 10.11
CA ARG A 250 5.43 24.71 8.70
C ARG A 250 6.88 24.27 8.43
N GLN A 251 7.82 24.56 9.33
CA GLN A 251 9.23 24.16 9.19
C GLN A 251 9.41 22.65 9.32
N ALA A 252 8.72 22.03 10.27
CA ALA A 252 8.66 20.58 10.45
C ALA A 252 7.98 19.86 9.29
N ARG A 253 7.26 20.60 8.44
CA ARG A 253 6.51 20.06 7.28
C ARG A 253 5.49 19.01 7.69
N CYS A 254 4.76 19.23 8.78
CA CYS A 254 3.74 18.29 9.26
C CYS A 254 2.74 17.89 8.16
N ILE A 255 2.36 18.85 7.29
CA ILE A 255 1.43 18.62 6.17
C ILE A 255 1.98 17.73 5.06
N SER A 256 3.29 17.45 5.00
CA SER A 256 3.85 16.51 4.02
C SER A 256 3.42 15.08 4.29
N CYS A 257 3.09 14.75 5.55
CA CYS A 257 2.58 13.44 5.93
C CYS A 257 1.11 13.50 6.35
N HIS A 258 0.67 14.59 6.97
CA HIS A 258 -0.68 14.75 7.50
C HIS A 258 -1.56 15.58 6.57
N LEU A 259 -2.81 15.14 6.38
CA LEU A 259 -3.84 16.01 5.82
C LEU A 259 -4.25 17.07 6.87
N VAL A 260 -4.57 18.26 6.38
CA VAL A 260 -5.24 19.34 7.10
C VAL A 260 -6.23 19.95 6.13
N GLU A 261 -7.53 19.76 6.39
CA GLU A 261 -8.63 20.27 5.55
C GLU A 261 -8.48 19.85 4.07
N GLY A 262 -8.16 18.58 3.84
CA GLY A 262 -7.95 18.02 2.50
C GLY A 262 -6.64 18.42 1.81
N LYS A 263 -5.77 19.19 2.46
CA LYS A 263 -4.44 19.56 1.94
C LYS A 263 -3.34 18.79 2.68
N GLY A 264 -2.36 18.28 1.95
CA GLY A 264 -1.20 17.59 2.51
C GLY A 264 -1.04 16.16 1.97
N GLY A 265 -0.24 15.35 2.67
CA GLY A 265 0.01 13.96 2.32
C GLY A 265 -0.98 12.99 2.99
N PRO A 266 -1.37 11.88 2.34
CA PRO A 266 -2.27 10.87 2.92
C PRO A 266 -1.52 9.81 3.77
N LEU A 267 -0.23 9.99 4.03
CA LEU A 267 0.63 9.01 4.70
C LEU A 267 0.34 8.88 6.20
N ALA A 268 -0.25 9.91 6.81
CA ALA A 268 -0.53 9.99 8.23
C ALA A 268 -1.96 10.49 8.50
N PRO A 269 -2.48 10.28 9.72
CA PRO A 269 -3.78 10.78 10.15
C PRO A 269 -4.08 12.24 9.81
N ASP A 270 -5.27 12.53 9.30
CA ASP A 270 -5.76 13.92 9.22
C ASP A 270 -5.73 14.59 10.60
N LEU A 271 -5.17 15.80 10.66
CA LEU A 271 -5.02 16.60 11.86
C LEU A 271 -6.11 17.66 12.03
N ALA A 272 -6.95 17.96 11.02
CA ALA A 272 -7.88 19.10 11.03
C ALA A 272 -8.81 19.15 12.25
N LYS A 273 -9.13 18.00 12.85
CA LYS A 273 -10.01 17.86 14.01
C LYS A 273 -9.33 17.20 15.21
N VAL A 274 -7.99 17.23 15.25
CA VAL A 274 -7.23 16.46 16.25
C VAL A 274 -7.42 17.01 17.66
N ALA A 275 -7.59 18.33 17.83
CA ALA A 275 -7.76 18.95 19.14
C ALA A 275 -9.11 18.59 19.79
N SER A 276 -10.17 18.38 19.01
CA SER A 276 -11.46 17.90 19.53
C SER A 276 -11.46 16.41 19.91
N LYS A 277 -10.41 15.67 19.53
CA LYS A 277 -10.21 14.27 19.89
C LYS A 277 -9.21 14.11 21.02
N ALA A 278 -8.09 14.81 20.96
CA ALA A 278 -6.92 14.54 21.79
C ALA A 278 -6.70 15.68 22.79
N LYS A 279 -6.48 15.32 24.06
CA LYS A 279 -6.22 16.30 25.11
C LYS A 279 -4.89 17.02 24.86
N PRO A 280 -4.74 18.31 25.23
CA PRO A 280 -3.50 19.07 25.04
C PRO A 280 -2.27 18.38 25.65
N ALA A 281 -2.41 17.78 26.84
CA ALA A 281 -1.35 17.03 27.50
C ALA A 281 -0.83 15.84 26.68
N TRP A 282 -1.74 15.17 25.96
CA TRP A 282 -1.39 14.08 25.07
C TRP A 282 -0.64 14.60 23.84
N LEU A 283 -1.16 15.63 23.18
CA LEU A 283 -0.52 16.22 21.99
C LEU A 283 0.91 16.68 22.29
N TYR A 284 1.09 17.42 23.39
CA TYR A 284 2.39 17.89 23.84
C TYR A 284 3.38 16.73 24.09
N SER A 285 2.96 15.73 24.86
CA SER A 285 3.80 14.58 25.17
C SER A 285 4.14 13.77 23.92
N TYR A 286 3.15 13.60 23.03
CA TYR A 286 3.29 12.81 21.81
C TYR A 286 4.21 13.46 20.78
N LEU A 287 4.24 14.80 20.70
CA LEU A 287 5.18 15.53 19.84
C LEU A 287 6.64 15.37 20.30
N LEU A 288 6.87 15.16 21.60
CA LEU A 288 8.22 14.97 22.16
C LEU A 288 8.76 13.55 21.93
N ASP A 289 7.91 12.53 22.07
CA ASP A 289 8.32 11.14 21.92
C ASP A 289 7.13 10.25 21.50
N PRO A 290 6.75 10.27 20.21
CA PRO A 290 5.61 9.50 19.73
C PRO A 290 5.82 7.99 19.92
N LYS A 291 7.08 7.52 19.89
CA LYS A 291 7.44 6.10 20.00
C LYS A 291 7.35 5.59 21.43
N ALA A 292 7.49 6.44 22.45
CA ALA A 292 7.19 6.06 23.83
C ALA A 292 5.71 5.71 24.05
N PHE A 293 4.80 6.32 23.29
CA PHE A 293 3.36 6.06 23.36
C PHE A 293 2.91 5.00 22.34
N GLN A 294 3.56 4.95 21.18
CA GLN A 294 3.27 4.01 20.09
C GLN A 294 4.60 3.51 19.47
N PRO A 295 5.19 2.41 19.99
CA PRO A 295 6.54 1.97 19.60
C PRO A 295 6.79 1.81 18.10
N ASP A 296 5.79 1.31 17.36
CA ASP A 296 5.88 1.01 15.93
C ASP A 296 5.34 2.14 15.04
N VAL A 297 5.05 3.33 15.60
CA VAL A 297 4.50 4.43 14.80
C VAL A 297 5.52 4.92 13.77
N PRO A 298 5.12 5.07 12.49
CA PRO A 298 6.01 5.61 11.47
C PRO A 298 6.42 7.07 11.71
N MET A 299 5.64 7.81 12.50
CA MET A 299 5.90 9.21 12.81
C MET A 299 7.30 9.38 13.42
N PRO A 300 8.16 10.23 12.82
CA PRO A 300 9.50 10.47 13.34
C PRO A 300 9.42 11.21 14.69
N GLN A 301 10.37 10.91 15.58
CA GLN A 301 10.57 11.67 16.80
C GLN A 301 11.40 12.91 16.49
N TYR A 302 10.73 14.04 16.23
CA TYR A 302 11.36 15.34 16.00
C TYR A 302 12.24 15.72 17.20
N GLY A 303 13.37 16.37 16.94
CA GLY A 303 14.26 16.90 17.97
C GLY A 303 13.76 18.21 18.59
N PHE A 304 12.45 18.35 18.78
CA PHE A 304 11.88 19.54 19.41
C PHE A 304 12.34 19.68 20.85
N THR A 305 12.60 20.93 21.25
CA THR A 305 12.65 21.28 22.68
C THR A 305 11.25 21.22 23.28
N ARG A 306 11.16 21.15 24.61
CA ARG A 306 9.88 21.23 25.32
C ARG A 306 9.10 22.49 24.97
N GLU A 307 9.78 23.62 24.88
CA GLU A 307 9.17 24.88 24.49
C GLU A 307 8.62 24.85 23.05
N GLN A 308 9.40 24.32 22.09
CA GLN A 308 8.95 24.18 20.71
C GLN A 308 7.72 23.26 20.60
N ALA A 309 7.76 22.10 21.26
CA ALA A 309 6.62 21.17 21.28
C ALA A 309 5.38 21.81 21.92
N ALA A 310 5.56 22.61 22.97
CA ALA A 310 4.46 23.33 23.61
C ALA A 310 3.85 24.39 22.69
N LYS A 311 4.66 25.18 21.99
CA LYS A 311 4.21 26.17 21.00
C LYS A 311 3.49 25.51 19.81
N VAL A 312 4.02 24.42 19.27
CA VAL A 312 3.31 23.63 18.24
C VAL A 312 1.98 23.10 18.77
N THR A 313 1.94 22.64 20.03
CA THR A 313 0.69 22.19 20.66
C THR A 313 -0.31 23.34 20.78
N ALA A 314 0.13 24.55 21.17
CA ALA A 314 -0.70 25.75 21.26
C ALA A 314 -1.38 26.05 19.92
N TYR A 315 -0.60 26.06 18.83
CA TYR A 315 -1.14 26.20 17.47
C TYR A 315 -2.18 25.11 17.14
N MET A 316 -1.88 23.85 17.43
CA MET A 316 -2.78 22.73 17.13
C MET A 316 -4.11 22.82 17.91
N VAL A 317 -4.07 23.17 19.19
CA VAL A 317 -5.30 23.23 20.01
C VAL A 317 -6.17 24.44 19.69
N SER A 318 -5.59 25.53 19.17
CA SER A 318 -6.34 26.70 18.73
C SER A 318 -6.99 26.51 17.35
N GLU A 319 -6.31 25.81 16.42
CA GLU A 319 -6.71 25.82 15.01
C GLU A 319 -7.40 24.51 14.56
N PHE A 320 -7.07 23.38 15.17
CA PHE A 320 -7.52 22.07 14.69
C PHE A 320 -8.69 21.51 15.50
N VAL A 321 -9.69 22.36 15.71
CA VAL A 321 -10.91 22.12 16.50
C VAL A 321 -12.08 21.83 15.55
N ASP A 322 -12.82 20.79 15.88
CA ASP A 322 -14.15 20.49 15.35
C ASP A 322 -15.20 21.32 16.10
N TRP A 323 -15.51 22.52 15.59
CA TRP A 323 -16.48 23.44 16.19
C TRP A 323 -17.94 22.92 16.17
N ASP A 324 -18.22 21.95 15.30
CA ASP A 324 -19.52 21.28 15.23
C ASP A 324 -19.64 20.10 16.23
N ALA A 325 -18.55 19.77 16.94
CA ALA A 325 -18.58 18.67 17.90
C ALA A 325 -19.38 19.06 19.16
N PRO A 326 -20.21 18.15 19.71
CA PRO A 326 -20.87 18.38 20.99
C PRO A 326 -19.84 18.61 22.11
N GLU A 327 -20.08 19.62 22.94
CA GLU A 327 -19.26 19.87 24.13
C GLU A 327 -19.37 18.73 25.16
N ASP A 328 -18.26 18.42 25.83
CA ASP A 328 -18.22 17.52 26.99
C ASP A 328 -18.73 18.26 28.25
N THR A 329 -20.03 18.52 28.33
CA THR A 329 -20.59 19.38 29.39
C THR A 329 -20.95 18.66 30.69
N VAL A 330 -20.86 17.32 30.76
CA VAL A 330 -21.32 16.56 31.93
C VAL A 330 -20.26 15.59 32.42
N ALA A 331 -19.84 15.77 33.67
CA ALA A 331 -19.04 14.80 34.39
C ALA A 331 -19.79 13.46 34.49
N HIS A 332 -19.24 12.41 33.87
CA HIS A 332 -19.83 11.08 33.90
C HIS A 332 -19.22 10.23 35.02
N THR A 333 -20.06 9.59 35.81
CA THR A 333 -19.64 8.57 36.79
C THR A 333 -19.98 7.19 36.22
N PRO A 334 -18.98 6.32 35.98
CA PRO A 334 -19.23 4.96 35.52
C PRO A 334 -20.16 4.20 36.45
N GLU A 335 -20.99 3.34 35.88
CA GLU A 335 -21.84 2.46 36.67
C GLU A 335 -21.03 1.42 37.47
N PRO A 336 -21.59 0.85 38.56
CA PRO A 336 -20.96 -0.25 39.26
C PRO A 336 -20.64 -1.42 38.31
N ASN A 337 -19.48 -2.05 38.50
CA ASN A 337 -19.00 -3.18 37.69
C ASN A 337 -18.81 -2.90 36.19
N PHE A 338 -18.72 -1.62 35.76
CA PHE A 338 -18.48 -1.25 34.36
C PHE A 338 -17.28 -2.00 33.76
N TYR A 339 -16.22 -2.23 34.55
CA TYR A 339 -15.01 -2.90 34.06
C TYR A 339 -15.28 -4.33 33.59
N ALA A 340 -15.98 -5.13 34.40
CA ALA A 340 -16.28 -6.53 34.06
C ALA A 340 -17.24 -6.62 32.86
N LYS A 341 -18.23 -5.72 32.78
CA LYS A 341 -19.16 -5.63 31.65
C LYS A 341 -18.46 -5.18 30.37
N GLY A 342 -17.61 -4.16 30.44
CA GLY A 342 -16.83 -3.65 29.33
C GLY A 342 -15.82 -4.67 28.82
N LEU A 343 -15.13 -5.41 29.70
CA LEU A 343 -14.25 -6.51 29.32
C LEU A 343 -15.00 -7.61 28.54
N LYS A 344 -16.21 -7.97 28.99
CA LYS A 344 -17.05 -8.92 28.28
C LYS A 344 -17.40 -8.44 26.87
N LEU A 345 -17.72 -7.15 26.70
CA LEU A 345 -17.99 -6.56 25.39
C LEU A 345 -16.74 -6.48 24.50
N PHE A 346 -15.60 -6.08 25.06
CA PHE A 346 -14.31 -6.00 24.36
C PHE A 346 -13.94 -7.36 23.75
N ASN A 347 -14.17 -8.44 24.51
CA ASN A 347 -13.96 -9.81 24.05
C ASN A 347 -15.08 -10.33 23.14
N LYS A 348 -16.35 -9.94 23.35
CA LYS A 348 -17.48 -10.32 22.49
C LYS A 348 -17.27 -9.86 21.04
N TYR A 349 -16.77 -8.65 20.85
CA TYR A 349 -16.51 -8.04 19.54
C TYR A 349 -15.07 -8.24 19.03
N ASN A 350 -14.26 -9.04 19.75
CA ASN A 350 -12.86 -9.30 19.43
C ASN A 350 -12.05 -8.02 19.17
N CYS A 351 -12.25 -6.97 19.99
CA CYS A 351 -11.50 -5.71 19.86
C CYS A 351 -9.99 -5.95 20.00
N GLY A 352 -9.60 -6.94 20.82
CA GLY A 352 -8.23 -7.44 20.97
C GLY A 352 -7.62 -8.10 19.73
N GLY A 353 -8.45 -8.45 18.73
CA GLY A 353 -8.05 -8.93 17.40
C GLY A 353 -7.32 -7.86 16.57
N CYS A 354 -7.64 -6.59 16.81
CA CYS A 354 -6.97 -5.46 16.14
C CYS A 354 -6.16 -4.61 17.12
N HIS A 355 -6.70 -4.33 18.31
CA HIS A 355 -6.10 -3.42 19.27
C HIS A 355 -5.33 -4.16 20.35
N GLU A 356 -4.10 -3.73 20.63
CA GLU A 356 -3.39 -4.17 21.82
C GLU A 356 -3.77 -3.33 23.04
N LEU A 357 -3.97 -4.00 24.18
CA LEU A 357 -4.31 -3.39 25.46
C LEU A 357 -3.66 -4.20 26.60
N SER A 358 -2.65 -3.64 27.25
CA SER A 358 -1.83 -4.37 28.22
C SER A 358 -2.62 -4.75 29.46
N GLY A 359 -2.40 -5.96 29.98
CA GLY A 359 -3.05 -6.45 31.19
C GLY A 359 -4.53 -6.83 31.02
N VAL A 360 -5.05 -6.83 29.79
CA VAL A 360 -6.40 -7.27 29.47
C VAL A 360 -6.36 -8.62 28.75
N PRO A 361 -6.99 -9.68 29.29
CA PRO A 361 -7.06 -10.96 28.61
C PRO A 361 -7.95 -10.84 27.37
N THR A 362 -7.39 -11.18 26.21
CA THR A 362 -8.12 -11.26 24.95
C THR A 362 -8.69 -12.67 24.77
N ALA A 363 -9.98 -12.76 24.44
CA ALA A 363 -10.60 -14.03 24.08
C ALA A 363 -10.29 -14.38 22.62
N GLU A 364 -10.03 -15.66 22.31
CA GLU A 364 -9.90 -16.18 20.94
C GLU A 364 -11.28 -16.31 20.26
N ASN A 365 -12.05 -15.22 20.23
CA ASN A 365 -13.32 -15.17 19.51
C ASN A 365 -13.06 -14.89 18.02
N MET A 366 -12.42 -15.86 17.36
CA MET A 366 -12.12 -15.82 15.93
C MET A 366 -13.37 -16.10 15.09
N GLY A 367 -13.42 -15.49 13.92
CA GLY A 367 -14.32 -15.87 12.83
C GLY A 367 -13.88 -17.18 12.17
N PRO A 368 -14.65 -17.67 11.19
CA PRO A 368 -14.30 -18.88 10.43
C PRO A 368 -12.92 -18.80 9.77
N ASP A 369 -12.26 -19.95 9.64
CA ASP A 369 -11.02 -20.10 8.88
C ASP A 369 -11.31 -19.85 7.38
N LEU A 370 -10.60 -18.89 6.78
CA LEU A 370 -10.75 -18.50 5.38
C LEU A 370 -9.60 -18.97 4.50
N THR A 371 -8.64 -19.72 5.05
CA THR A 371 -7.43 -20.19 4.34
C THR A 371 -7.75 -20.92 3.02
N ASP A 372 -8.86 -21.63 2.98
CA ASP A 372 -9.35 -22.39 1.83
C ASP A 372 -10.78 -21.98 1.43
N VAL A 373 -11.16 -20.73 1.69
CA VAL A 373 -12.54 -20.28 1.43
C VAL A 373 -12.92 -20.39 -0.04
N GLY A 374 -11.97 -20.26 -0.97
CA GLY A 374 -12.17 -20.44 -2.40
C GLY A 374 -12.46 -21.88 -2.83
N ASP A 375 -12.19 -22.87 -1.98
CA ASP A 375 -12.53 -24.28 -2.21
C ASP A 375 -13.82 -24.72 -1.50
N ARG A 376 -14.54 -23.78 -0.86
CA ARG A 376 -15.74 -24.13 -0.08
C ARG A 376 -16.90 -24.49 -0.98
N HIS A 377 -17.56 -25.57 -0.57
CA HIS A 377 -18.74 -26.08 -1.23
C HIS A 377 -20.02 -25.38 -0.76
N LEU A 378 -21.04 -25.30 -1.61
CA LEU A 378 -22.25 -24.52 -1.31
C LEU A 378 -23.01 -25.01 -0.06
N TYR A 379 -22.96 -26.31 0.24
CA TYR A 379 -23.58 -26.89 1.44
C TYR A 379 -22.85 -26.52 2.74
N GLN A 380 -21.63 -25.99 2.65
CA GLN A 380 -20.84 -25.51 3.80
C GLN A 380 -21.14 -24.03 4.11
N LEU A 381 -22.00 -23.38 3.32
CA LEU A 381 -22.30 -21.95 3.43
C LEU A 381 -23.71 -21.73 3.99
N GLU A 382 -23.82 -20.82 4.97
CA GLU A 382 -25.08 -20.46 5.60
C GLU A 382 -25.70 -19.21 4.95
N PHE A 383 -26.59 -19.40 3.99
CA PHE A 383 -27.29 -18.31 3.29
C PHE A 383 -28.39 -17.61 4.13
N GLY A 384 -28.79 -18.19 5.27
CA GLY A 384 -29.83 -17.61 6.13
C GLY A 384 -31.16 -17.41 5.39
N LYS A 385 -31.78 -16.24 5.59
CA LYS A 385 -33.06 -15.83 4.95
C LYS A 385 -32.86 -15.00 3.66
N THR A 386 -31.63 -14.97 3.12
CA THR A 386 -31.32 -14.17 1.93
C THR A 386 -31.89 -14.80 0.65
N ASP A 387 -32.19 -13.97 -0.34
CA ASP A 387 -32.72 -14.32 -1.67
C ASP A 387 -31.67 -14.20 -2.79
N ILE A 388 -30.39 -14.06 -2.42
CA ILE A 388 -29.27 -13.94 -3.37
C ILE A 388 -29.06 -15.23 -4.18
N PRO A 389 -28.43 -15.13 -5.38
CA PRO A 389 -28.00 -16.32 -6.11
C PRO A 389 -27.08 -17.20 -5.26
N ARG A 390 -27.27 -18.52 -5.34
CA ARG A 390 -26.57 -19.49 -4.50
C ARG A 390 -25.24 -19.90 -5.12
N THR A 391 -24.32 -18.95 -5.23
CA THR A 391 -22.94 -19.20 -5.68
C THR A 391 -21.95 -18.77 -4.58
N LEU A 392 -20.72 -19.30 -4.63
CA LEU A 392 -19.67 -18.87 -3.70
C LEU A 392 -19.27 -17.39 -3.90
N PRO A 393 -19.06 -16.88 -5.13
CA PRO A 393 -18.83 -15.45 -5.34
C PRO A 393 -19.93 -14.55 -4.76
N ASP A 394 -21.21 -14.86 -5.03
CA ASP A 394 -22.35 -14.10 -4.52
C ASP A 394 -22.43 -14.14 -2.98
N TYR A 395 -22.16 -15.31 -2.39
CA TYR A 395 -22.12 -15.46 -0.94
C TYR A 395 -21.04 -14.56 -0.33
N LEU A 396 -19.80 -14.62 -0.82
CA LEU A 396 -18.69 -13.83 -0.29
C LEU A 396 -18.95 -12.32 -0.44
N TYR A 397 -19.37 -11.90 -1.62
CA TYR A 397 -19.68 -10.50 -1.94
C TYR A 397 -20.73 -9.93 -0.97
N ASN A 398 -21.87 -10.62 -0.84
CA ASN A 398 -22.97 -10.16 -0.03
C ASN A 398 -22.69 -10.28 1.47
N LYS A 399 -21.88 -11.26 1.90
CA LYS A 399 -21.45 -11.40 3.30
C LYS A 399 -20.56 -10.23 3.72
N LEU A 400 -19.67 -9.76 2.84
CA LEU A 400 -18.84 -8.57 3.07
C LEU A 400 -19.69 -7.29 3.12
N LYS A 401 -20.70 -7.19 2.26
CA LYS A 401 -21.60 -6.03 2.16
C LYS A 401 -22.54 -5.88 3.37
N ASN A 402 -23.21 -6.97 3.77
CA ASN A 402 -24.14 -6.95 4.90
C ASN A 402 -24.14 -8.30 5.65
N PRO A 403 -23.19 -8.53 6.57
CA PRO A 403 -23.06 -9.81 7.27
C PRO A 403 -24.27 -10.17 8.14
N ARG A 404 -25.05 -9.17 8.60
CA ARG A 404 -26.23 -9.37 9.44
C ARG A 404 -27.48 -9.80 8.68
N ALA A 405 -27.51 -9.62 7.35
CA ALA A 405 -28.59 -10.15 6.51
C ALA A 405 -28.67 -11.69 6.56
N PHE A 406 -27.52 -12.34 6.81
CA PHE A 406 -27.41 -13.79 6.90
C PHE A 406 -27.77 -14.31 8.29
N LEU A 407 -27.34 -13.59 9.33
CA LEU A 407 -27.58 -13.94 10.73
C LEU A 407 -27.58 -12.65 11.58
N GLU A 408 -28.70 -12.38 12.27
CA GLU A 408 -28.86 -11.16 13.08
C GLU A 408 -27.79 -11.04 14.17
N SER A 409 -27.41 -12.16 14.77
CA SER A 409 -26.36 -12.24 15.79
C SER A 409 -24.93 -12.24 15.22
N SER A 410 -24.75 -11.96 13.93
CA SER A 410 -23.42 -11.90 13.31
C SER A 410 -22.55 -10.84 13.99
N ARG A 411 -21.35 -11.28 14.41
CA ARG A 411 -20.32 -10.45 15.03
C ARG A 411 -19.37 -9.82 14.01
N MET A 412 -19.46 -10.21 12.74
CA MET A 412 -18.69 -9.60 11.67
C MET A 412 -19.16 -8.14 11.49
N PRO A 413 -18.28 -7.16 11.63
CA PRO A 413 -18.67 -5.76 11.60
C PRO A 413 -18.89 -5.27 10.17
N VAL A 414 -19.51 -4.09 10.03
CA VAL A 414 -19.75 -3.47 8.72
C VAL A 414 -18.61 -2.52 8.40
N TYR A 415 -17.81 -2.88 7.41
CA TYR A 415 -16.69 -2.04 6.94
C TYR A 415 -17.15 -0.92 5.99
N GLY A 416 -18.31 -1.08 5.35
CA GLY A 416 -18.85 -0.11 4.38
C GLY A 416 -17.95 0.05 3.17
N PHE A 417 -17.53 -1.07 2.58
CA PHE A 417 -16.79 -1.14 1.31
C PHE A 417 -17.66 -0.62 0.16
N ASP A 418 -17.03 0.01 -0.83
CA ASP A 418 -17.67 0.28 -2.12
C ASP A 418 -17.71 -0.99 -2.99
N GLU A 419 -18.37 -0.92 -4.15
CA GLU A 419 -18.56 -2.09 -5.03
C GLU A 419 -17.22 -2.60 -5.61
N ASP A 420 -16.26 -1.72 -5.86
CA ASP A 420 -14.93 -2.10 -6.37
C ASP A 420 -14.11 -2.81 -5.28
N GLU A 421 -14.15 -2.32 -4.05
CA GLU A 421 -13.52 -2.95 -2.88
C GLU A 421 -14.15 -4.32 -2.58
N LEU A 422 -15.49 -4.42 -2.62
CA LEU A 422 -16.19 -5.70 -2.46
C LEU A 422 -15.77 -6.71 -3.51
N GLN A 423 -15.70 -6.29 -4.77
CA GLN A 423 -15.29 -7.13 -5.88
C GLN A 423 -13.84 -7.61 -5.74
N ALA A 424 -12.93 -6.70 -5.39
CA ALA A 424 -11.52 -7.01 -5.20
C ALA A 424 -11.30 -8.00 -4.05
N ILE A 425 -11.90 -7.76 -2.87
CA ILE A 425 -11.80 -8.67 -1.73
C ILE A 425 -12.40 -10.03 -2.07
N THR A 426 -13.58 -10.07 -2.72
CA THR A 426 -14.21 -11.32 -3.17
C THR A 426 -13.28 -12.12 -4.08
N THR A 427 -12.65 -11.46 -5.05
CA THR A 427 -11.67 -12.08 -5.95
C THR A 427 -10.47 -12.65 -5.21
N ALA A 428 -9.93 -11.91 -4.24
CA ALA A 428 -8.80 -12.39 -3.44
C ALA A 428 -9.17 -13.55 -2.52
N LEU A 429 -10.38 -13.57 -1.95
CA LEU A 429 -10.89 -14.69 -1.14
C LEU A 429 -11.13 -15.94 -2.02
N LEU A 430 -11.68 -15.78 -3.22
CA LEU A 430 -11.83 -16.89 -4.18
C LEU A 430 -10.48 -17.48 -4.60
N ALA A 431 -9.41 -16.70 -4.57
CA ALA A 431 -8.05 -17.17 -4.83
C ALA A 431 -7.45 -18.00 -3.68
N MET A 432 -8.06 -17.99 -2.50
CA MET A 432 -7.61 -18.76 -1.33
C MET A 432 -8.03 -20.22 -1.47
N SER A 433 -7.17 -20.99 -2.11
CA SER A 433 -7.36 -22.40 -2.43
C SER A 433 -6.16 -23.22 -1.97
N LYS A 434 -6.43 -24.41 -1.44
CA LYS A 434 -5.45 -25.43 -1.06
C LYS A 434 -5.24 -26.49 -2.14
N ARG A 435 -5.82 -26.30 -3.34
CA ARG A 435 -5.57 -27.21 -4.47
C ARG A 435 -4.05 -27.30 -4.72
N PRO A 436 -3.49 -28.51 -4.81
CA PRO A 436 -2.06 -28.68 -5.00
C PRO A 436 -1.63 -28.09 -6.34
N ILE A 437 -0.59 -27.25 -6.31
CA ILE A 437 0.05 -26.67 -7.50
C ILE A 437 1.51 -27.14 -7.49
N ALA A 438 1.98 -27.66 -8.62
CA ALA A 438 3.37 -28.08 -8.72
C ALA A 438 4.32 -26.88 -8.54
N GLN A 439 5.41 -27.07 -7.78
CA GLN A 439 6.33 -26.01 -7.36
C GLN A 439 6.84 -25.14 -8.53
N LYS A 440 7.03 -25.71 -9.72
CA LYS A 440 7.51 -24.99 -10.90
C LYS A 440 6.56 -23.91 -11.43
N TYR A 441 5.27 -23.99 -11.06
CA TYR A 441 4.26 -22.99 -11.41
C TYR A 441 4.08 -21.92 -10.32
N LEU A 442 4.70 -22.10 -9.15
CA LEU A 442 4.57 -21.14 -8.06
C LEU A 442 5.53 -19.97 -8.26
N VAL A 443 4.96 -18.76 -8.29
CA VAL A 443 5.71 -17.51 -8.22
C VAL A 443 5.71 -17.04 -6.76
N GLN A 444 6.90 -16.81 -6.22
CA GLN A 444 7.11 -16.43 -4.82
C GLN A 444 7.45 -14.94 -4.72
N PRO A 445 7.09 -14.26 -3.61
CA PRO A 445 7.43 -12.86 -3.42
C PRO A 445 8.95 -12.63 -3.35
N GLU A 446 9.43 -11.54 -3.98
CA GLU A 446 10.78 -11.04 -3.72
C GLU A 446 10.91 -10.65 -2.24
N MET A 447 11.89 -11.22 -1.54
CA MET A 447 12.13 -10.86 -0.15
C MET A 447 12.72 -9.45 -0.06
N THR A 448 12.12 -8.60 0.78
CA THR A 448 12.76 -7.32 1.18
C THR A 448 13.97 -7.61 2.07
N SER A 449 15.03 -6.79 1.95
CA SER A 449 16.27 -6.96 2.72
C SER A 449 16.03 -6.89 4.23
N THR A 450 16.76 -7.69 5.01
CA THR A 450 16.72 -7.66 6.50
C THR A 450 17.72 -6.69 7.11
N TYR A 451 18.31 -5.79 6.32
CA TYR A 451 19.34 -4.85 6.77
C TYR A 451 18.87 -4.00 7.96
N GLU A 452 19.59 -4.03 9.09
CA GLU A 452 19.34 -3.19 10.26
C GLU A 452 20.66 -2.57 10.75
N PRO A 453 20.87 -1.25 10.57
CA PRO A 453 22.08 -0.59 11.04
C PRO A 453 22.18 -0.66 12.57
N GLN A 454 23.40 -0.90 13.06
CA GLN A 454 23.68 -0.98 14.50
C GLN A 454 24.28 0.34 15.03
N GLY A 455 24.46 0.42 16.35
CA GLY A 455 25.12 1.56 17.01
C GLY A 455 24.29 2.84 16.99
N GLU A 456 24.97 3.99 17.10
CA GLU A 456 24.32 5.31 17.16
C GLU A 456 23.55 5.65 15.87
N PHE A 457 24.07 5.27 14.70
CA PHE A 457 23.36 5.46 13.44
C PHE A 457 22.05 4.65 13.42
N GLY A 458 22.07 3.39 13.87
CA GLY A 458 20.85 2.58 14.03
C GLY A 458 19.80 3.23 14.93
N LYS A 459 20.24 3.82 16.06
CA LYS A 459 19.34 4.56 16.95
C LYS A 459 18.71 5.78 16.26
N ILE A 460 19.48 6.52 15.47
CA ILE A 460 19.00 7.68 14.70
C ILE A 460 17.99 7.24 13.62
N VAL A 461 18.32 6.19 12.86
CA VAL A 461 17.43 5.61 11.84
C VAL A 461 16.10 5.20 12.45
N LYS A 462 16.12 4.57 13.63
CA LYS A 462 14.91 4.21 14.37
C LYS A 462 14.18 5.43 14.91
N LYS A 463 14.88 6.39 15.52
CA LYS A 463 14.30 7.62 16.11
C LYS A 463 13.54 8.45 15.07
N TYR A 464 14.14 8.66 13.90
CA TYR A 464 13.57 9.47 12.82
C TYR A 464 12.84 8.65 11.75
N SER A 465 12.66 7.34 11.99
CA SER A 465 11.95 6.43 11.08
C SER A 465 12.47 6.47 9.64
N CYS A 466 13.79 6.54 9.40
CA CYS A 466 14.30 6.80 8.04
C CYS A 466 13.79 5.77 6.99
N PHE A 467 13.60 4.51 7.39
CA PHE A 467 13.06 3.46 6.52
C PHE A 467 11.62 3.70 6.05
N SER A 468 10.82 4.55 6.72
CA SER A 468 9.46 4.87 6.28
C SER A 468 9.44 5.69 4.98
N CYS A 469 10.54 6.36 4.67
CA CYS A 469 10.67 7.19 3.47
C CYS A 469 11.78 6.72 2.53
N HIS A 470 12.89 6.22 3.07
CA HIS A 470 14.10 5.89 2.32
C HIS A 470 14.32 4.38 2.27
N VAL A 471 14.81 3.92 1.12
CA VAL A 471 15.45 2.60 1.02
C VAL A 471 16.90 2.73 1.46
N ILE A 472 17.38 1.77 2.26
CA ILE A 472 18.80 1.61 2.62
C ILE A 472 19.12 0.11 2.56
N ASN A 473 20.08 -0.25 1.72
CA ASN A 473 20.50 -1.62 1.41
C ASN A 473 19.32 -2.58 1.16
N GLY A 474 18.36 -2.12 0.35
CA GLY A 474 17.19 -2.92 -0.04
C GLY A 474 16.06 -3.01 0.99
N ARG A 475 16.17 -2.32 2.14
CA ARG A 475 15.11 -2.23 3.15
C ARG A 475 14.52 -0.82 3.19
N GLY A 476 13.21 -0.71 3.34
CA GLY A 476 12.49 0.55 3.49
C GLY A 476 11.50 0.79 2.37
N PHE A 477 10.98 2.01 2.28
CA PHE A 477 10.02 2.41 1.26
C PHE A 477 10.69 3.32 0.23
N ARG A 478 10.29 3.20 -1.05
CA ARG A 478 10.72 4.09 -2.13
C ARG A 478 9.82 5.32 -2.23
N LEU A 479 9.60 6.01 -1.11
CA LEU A 479 8.91 7.31 -1.12
C LEU A 479 9.90 8.44 -1.46
N ALA A 480 11.12 8.32 -0.96
CA ALA A 480 12.24 9.22 -1.19
C ALA A 480 13.42 8.45 -1.81
N THR A 481 14.54 9.14 -2.01
CA THR A 481 15.73 8.56 -2.65
C THR A 481 16.29 7.38 -1.85
N ASP A 482 16.90 6.43 -2.57
CA ASP A 482 17.68 5.35 -1.99
C ASP A 482 18.99 5.91 -1.42
N LEU A 483 19.23 5.70 -0.11
CA LEU A 483 20.41 6.20 0.61
C LEU A 483 21.55 5.18 0.67
N SER A 484 21.40 4.00 0.06
CA SER A 484 22.39 2.89 0.14
C SER A 484 23.81 3.27 -0.27
N ARG A 485 23.96 4.36 -1.02
CA ARG A 485 25.23 4.87 -1.54
C ARG A 485 25.42 6.37 -1.32
N GLU A 486 24.71 6.95 -0.35
CA GLU A 486 24.65 8.40 -0.17
C GLU A 486 26.05 9.01 0.08
N GLY A 487 26.95 8.27 0.73
CA GLY A 487 28.33 8.71 0.96
C GLY A 487 29.20 8.79 -0.28
N SER A 488 28.82 8.13 -1.38
CA SER A 488 29.48 8.29 -2.69
C SER A 488 28.74 9.29 -3.58
N LEU A 489 27.50 9.63 -3.26
CA LEU A 489 26.63 10.51 -4.03
C LEU A 489 26.85 11.98 -3.70
N ALA A 490 26.73 12.33 -2.42
CA ALA A 490 26.64 13.70 -1.97
C ALA A 490 27.88 14.15 -1.20
N GLN A 491 28.17 15.45 -1.25
CA GLN A 491 29.28 16.04 -0.51
C GLN A 491 28.91 16.23 0.97
N ARG A 492 29.88 15.93 1.84
CA ARG A 492 29.78 16.04 3.31
C ARG A 492 29.16 17.34 3.80
N GLU A 493 29.71 18.47 3.33
CA GLU A 493 29.30 19.80 3.80
C GLU A 493 27.90 20.18 3.32
N TRP A 494 27.49 19.66 2.16
CA TRP A 494 26.11 19.80 1.71
C TRP A 494 25.16 18.96 2.56
N LEU A 495 25.49 17.69 2.83
CA LEU A 495 24.67 16.82 3.69
C LEU A 495 24.43 17.44 5.06
N LYS A 496 25.50 17.93 5.71
CA LYS A 496 25.41 18.62 7.01
C LYS A 496 24.45 19.81 6.99
N LYS A 497 24.55 20.67 5.97
CA LYS A 497 23.68 21.84 5.82
C LYS A 497 22.23 21.43 5.49
N TYR A 498 22.06 20.42 4.65
CA TYR A 498 20.74 19.93 4.23
C TYR A 498 19.95 19.35 5.40
N PHE A 499 20.58 18.55 6.28
CA PHE A 499 19.91 18.05 7.49
C PHE A 499 19.54 19.15 8.49
N LYS A 500 20.27 20.27 8.54
CA LYS A 500 19.93 21.42 9.39
C LYS A 500 18.72 22.20 8.88
N VAL A 501 18.69 22.47 7.57
CA VAL A 501 17.63 23.25 6.92
C VAL A 501 17.29 22.63 5.57
N PRO A 502 16.43 21.59 5.54
CA PRO A 502 16.08 20.94 4.28
C PRO A 502 15.21 21.86 3.42
N TYR A 503 15.49 21.88 2.13
CA TYR A 503 14.73 22.62 1.12
C TYR A 503 14.28 21.73 -0.04
N SER A 504 13.33 22.22 -0.83
CA SER A 504 12.80 21.48 -1.98
C SER A 504 13.84 21.40 -3.09
N MET A 505 14.31 20.19 -3.39
CA MET A 505 15.28 19.94 -4.46
C MET A 505 14.63 19.94 -5.85
N ARG A 506 13.34 19.61 -5.91
CA ARG A 506 12.52 19.64 -7.13
C ARG A 506 11.23 20.40 -6.81
N PRO A 507 10.91 21.50 -7.52
CA PRO A 507 9.70 22.26 -7.25
C PRO A 507 8.40 21.45 -7.41
N ILE A 508 8.40 20.46 -8.30
CA ILE A 508 7.23 19.63 -8.65
C ILE A 508 6.86 18.58 -7.59
N LEU A 509 7.77 18.25 -6.66
CA LEU A 509 7.50 17.20 -5.66
C LEU A 509 6.55 17.69 -4.57
N THR A 510 5.50 16.91 -4.34
CA THR A 510 4.53 17.08 -3.24
C THR A 510 5.16 16.67 -1.91
N GLU A 511 5.83 15.52 -1.90
CA GLU A 511 6.53 14.96 -0.75
C GLU A 511 7.95 15.55 -0.64
N ARG A 512 8.29 16.06 0.54
CA ARG A 512 9.54 16.80 0.79
C ARG A 512 10.16 16.35 2.10
N MET A 513 11.48 16.41 2.18
CA MET A 513 12.19 16.07 3.42
C MET A 513 11.81 17.05 4.54
N PRO A 514 11.27 16.57 5.67
CA PRO A 514 10.90 17.42 6.80
C PRO A 514 12.14 17.93 7.54
N ASN A 515 12.03 19.09 8.20
CA ASN A 515 13.02 19.48 9.19
C ASN A 515 12.79 18.66 10.46
N LEU A 516 13.68 17.70 10.72
CA LEU A 516 13.60 16.79 11.86
C LEU A 516 14.20 17.39 13.15
N PHE A 517 14.75 18.61 13.09
CA PHE A 517 15.41 19.29 14.21
C PHE A 517 16.52 18.43 14.84
N MET A 518 17.32 17.78 13.99
CA MET A 518 18.44 16.94 14.43
C MET A 518 19.53 17.79 15.10
N SER A 519 20.13 17.26 16.17
CA SER A 519 21.30 17.90 16.78
C SER A 519 22.54 17.78 15.90
N ASP A 520 23.49 18.70 16.08
CA ASP A 520 24.75 18.68 15.33
C ASP A 520 25.51 17.35 15.47
N ARG A 521 25.43 16.70 16.63
CA ARG A 521 26.02 15.39 16.88
C ARG A 521 25.32 14.27 16.09
N GLU A 522 24.00 14.29 16.00
CA GLU A 522 23.23 13.31 15.23
C GLU A 522 23.50 13.46 13.73
N ILE A 523 23.51 14.70 13.24
CA ILE A 523 23.87 15.00 11.84
C ILE A 523 25.28 14.50 11.55
N GLN A 524 26.24 14.78 12.44
CA GLN A 524 27.61 14.30 12.29
C GLN A 524 27.67 12.76 12.21
N THR A 525 26.94 12.07 13.09
CA THR A 525 26.86 10.61 13.10
C THR A 525 26.30 10.03 11.80
N VAL A 526 25.24 10.63 11.26
CA VAL A 526 24.64 10.19 9.99
C VAL A 526 25.62 10.37 8.83
N VAL A 527 26.23 11.55 8.73
CA VAL A 527 27.14 11.86 7.63
C VAL A 527 28.40 11.00 7.70
N ASP A 528 28.94 10.75 8.89
CA ASP A 528 30.08 9.83 9.07
C ASP A 528 29.71 8.41 8.65
N TYR A 529 28.52 7.93 9.01
CA TYR A 529 28.07 6.60 8.60
C TYR A 529 27.90 6.49 7.08
N PHE A 530 27.37 7.54 6.43
CA PHE A 530 27.25 7.57 4.97
C PHE A 530 28.63 7.44 4.32
N GLU A 531 29.60 8.24 4.74
CA GLU A 531 30.96 8.23 4.16
C GLU A 531 31.74 6.94 4.45
N MET A 532 31.46 6.26 5.55
CA MET A 532 32.18 5.04 5.93
C MET A 532 31.53 3.76 5.41
N VAL A 533 30.20 3.71 5.33
CA VAL A 533 29.45 2.45 5.13
C VAL A 533 28.58 2.48 3.88
N LEU A 534 27.87 3.59 3.62
CA LEU A 534 26.94 3.68 2.49
C LEU A 534 27.66 4.19 1.24
N ARG A 535 28.55 3.34 0.73
CA ARG A 535 29.52 3.65 -0.32
C ARG A 535 29.33 2.74 -1.52
N ASP A 536 29.77 3.22 -2.68
CA ASP A 536 29.76 2.52 -3.95
C ASP A 536 31.14 2.65 -4.61
N ASP A 537 31.94 1.58 -4.51
CA ASP A 537 33.30 1.53 -5.04
C ASP A 537 33.36 1.86 -6.54
N ALA A 538 32.30 1.53 -7.30
CA ALA A 538 32.24 1.83 -8.73
C ALA A 538 32.11 3.34 -8.99
N VAL A 539 31.56 4.09 -8.04
CA VAL A 539 31.51 5.57 -8.06
C VAL A 539 32.83 6.15 -7.56
N ASP A 540 33.37 5.61 -6.46
CA ASP A 540 34.49 6.20 -5.72
C ASP A 540 35.85 6.07 -6.43
N THR A 541 36.00 5.04 -7.25
CA THR A 541 37.21 4.82 -8.05
C THR A 541 37.31 5.77 -9.26
N VAL A 542 36.25 6.50 -9.59
CA VAL A 542 36.22 7.42 -10.73
C VAL A 542 36.96 8.72 -10.38
N LYS A 543 38.10 8.95 -11.02
CA LYS A 543 38.82 10.23 -10.96
C LYS A 543 38.43 11.11 -12.15
N ILE A 544 37.88 12.29 -11.89
CA ILE A 544 37.53 13.31 -12.89
C ILE A 544 38.37 14.56 -12.63
N ASP A 545 38.99 15.11 -13.67
CA ASP A 545 39.65 16.40 -13.58
C ASP A 545 38.64 17.53 -13.78
N VAL A 546 38.06 18.00 -12.68
CA VAL A 546 36.97 18.99 -12.68
C VAL A 546 37.46 20.44 -12.85
N GLY A 547 38.79 20.66 -12.88
CA GLY A 547 39.38 22.00 -12.89
C GLY A 547 39.87 22.48 -14.25
N GLN A 548 39.81 21.65 -15.31
CA GLN A 548 40.34 21.99 -16.63
C GLN A 548 39.36 22.89 -17.42
N PRO A 549 39.72 24.15 -17.74
CA PRO A 549 38.81 25.07 -18.42
C PRO A 549 38.35 24.59 -19.81
N ALA A 550 39.22 23.93 -20.56
CA ALA A 550 38.89 23.37 -21.87
C ALA A 550 37.81 22.28 -21.76
N LEU A 551 37.94 21.40 -20.78
CA LEU A 551 37.00 20.30 -20.54
C LEU A 551 35.63 20.82 -20.04
N VAL A 552 35.63 21.88 -19.24
CA VAL A 552 34.41 22.58 -18.81
C VAL A 552 33.70 23.23 -20.00
N ALA A 553 34.44 23.90 -20.89
CA ALA A 553 33.88 24.54 -22.08
C ALA A 553 33.24 23.52 -23.03
N GLU A 554 33.93 22.40 -23.30
CA GLU A 554 33.39 21.29 -24.08
C GLU A 554 32.15 20.67 -23.42
N GLY A 555 32.21 20.42 -22.11
CA GLY A 555 31.08 19.88 -21.35
C GLY A 555 29.84 20.75 -21.42
N LYS A 556 30.01 22.07 -21.42
CA LYS A 556 28.93 23.04 -21.58
C LYS A 556 28.30 22.93 -22.96
N GLU A 557 29.09 22.86 -24.02
CA GLU A 557 28.59 22.69 -25.39
C GLU A 557 27.83 21.37 -25.56
N LEU A 558 28.39 20.26 -25.06
CA LEU A 558 27.74 18.95 -25.09
C LEU A 558 26.39 18.96 -24.35
N PHE A 559 26.34 19.61 -23.18
CA PHE A 559 25.14 19.71 -22.35
C PHE A 559 24.01 20.51 -23.01
N HIS A 560 24.33 21.66 -23.63
CA HIS A 560 23.31 22.54 -24.21
C HIS A 560 22.94 22.17 -25.64
N GLU A 561 23.92 21.83 -26.47
CA GLU A 561 23.74 21.72 -27.93
C GLU A 561 23.55 20.27 -28.38
N LYS A 562 24.48 19.37 -28.03
CA LYS A 562 24.49 18.00 -28.55
C LYS A 562 23.40 17.11 -27.92
N TYR A 563 23.36 17.09 -26.59
CA TYR A 563 22.44 16.21 -25.85
C TYR A 563 21.19 16.94 -25.37
N GLY A 564 21.15 18.28 -25.46
CA GLY A 564 19.97 19.08 -25.14
C GLY A 564 19.48 18.89 -23.69
N CYS A 565 20.39 18.62 -22.75
CA CYS A 565 20.06 18.36 -21.34
C CYS A 565 19.29 19.54 -20.70
N SER A 566 19.54 20.75 -21.18
CA SER A 566 18.85 21.99 -20.78
C SER A 566 17.35 22.01 -21.13
N SER A 567 16.89 21.17 -22.06
CA SER A 567 15.45 21.03 -22.35
C SER A 567 14.65 20.52 -21.15
N CYS A 568 15.31 19.76 -20.26
CA CYS A 568 14.70 19.20 -19.06
C CYS A 568 15.25 19.82 -17.77
N HIS A 569 16.52 20.21 -17.74
CA HIS A 569 17.19 20.76 -16.56
C HIS A 569 17.32 22.28 -16.58
N LEU A 570 17.11 22.90 -15.43
CA LEU A 570 17.32 24.32 -15.22
C LEU A 570 18.72 24.61 -14.69
N VAL A 571 19.40 25.56 -15.35
CA VAL A 571 20.70 26.11 -14.95
C VAL A 571 20.62 27.64 -15.04
N ASN A 572 20.91 28.35 -13.94
CA ASN A 572 20.91 29.80 -13.86
C ASN A 572 19.62 30.46 -14.38
N GLY A 573 18.46 29.88 -14.05
CA GLY A 573 17.16 30.40 -14.47
C GLY A 573 16.72 30.03 -15.89
N LYS A 574 17.51 29.25 -16.64
CA LYS A 574 17.21 28.86 -18.04
C LYS A 574 17.14 27.34 -18.19
N GLY A 575 16.19 26.87 -19.00
CA GLY A 575 15.99 25.45 -19.30
C GLY A 575 14.61 24.92 -18.86
N GLY A 576 14.48 23.60 -18.80
CA GLY A 576 13.25 22.91 -18.41
C GLY A 576 13.07 22.71 -16.90
N TYR A 577 11.84 22.36 -16.49
CA TYR A 577 11.46 22.13 -15.09
C TYR A 577 11.22 20.64 -14.75
N VAL A 578 11.46 19.73 -15.70
CA VAL A 578 11.25 18.29 -15.52
C VAL A 578 12.35 17.69 -14.64
N GLY A 579 13.60 18.04 -14.94
CA GLY A 579 14.79 17.64 -14.19
C GLY A 579 15.03 18.52 -12.96
N PRO A 580 15.84 18.05 -11.98
CA PRO A 580 16.26 18.88 -10.85
C PRO A 580 17.07 20.10 -11.28
N LEU A 581 17.03 21.15 -10.44
CA LEU A 581 17.89 22.32 -10.53
C LEU A 581 19.36 21.90 -10.40
N LEU A 582 20.22 22.40 -11.31
CA LEU A 582 21.63 21.98 -11.38
C LEU A 582 22.63 23.07 -10.94
N ASP A 583 22.16 24.25 -10.55
CA ASP A 583 22.96 25.43 -10.18
C ASP A 583 24.00 25.18 -9.08
N LEU A 584 23.73 24.20 -8.20
CA LEU A 584 24.56 23.84 -7.05
C LEU A 584 25.16 22.44 -7.17
N THR A 585 25.19 21.87 -8.37
CA THR A 585 25.68 20.49 -8.57
C THR A 585 27.09 20.31 -8.02
N GLY A 586 28.00 21.26 -8.28
CA GLY A 586 29.37 21.26 -7.79
C GLY A 586 29.55 21.38 -6.28
N LYS A 587 28.56 21.94 -5.56
CA LYS A 587 28.55 21.99 -4.09
C LYS A 587 27.82 20.79 -3.47
N ARG A 588 26.99 20.09 -4.25
CA ARG A 588 26.09 19.05 -3.75
C ARG A 588 26.60 17.64 -4.00
N LEU A 589 26.98 17.33 -5.23
CA LEU A 589 27.27 15.96 -5.67
C LEU A 589 28.77 15.72 -5.77
N THR A 590 29.18 14.46 -5.70
CA THR A 590 30.57 14.09 -6.01
C THR A 590 30.78 14.00 -7.53
N PRO A 591 31.99 14.29 -8.05
CA PRO A 591 32.27 14.16 -9.48
C PRO A 591 32.06 12.73 -10.00
N GLY A 592 32.46 11.73 -9.21
CA GLY A 592 32.29 10.32 -9.59
C GLY A 592 30.83 9.94 -9.77
N TRP A 593 29.95 10.45 -8.89
CA TRP A 593 28.51 10.20 -8.99
C TRP A 593 27.91 10.85 -10.23
N VAL A 594 28.21 12.12 -10.49
CA VAL A 594 27.73 12.84 -11.67
C VAL A 594 28.14 12.11 -12.95
N TYR A 595 29.40 11.68 -13.05
CA TYR A 595 29.90 10.91 -14.20
C TYR A 595 29.13 9.60 -14.40
N ARG A 596 28.90 8.84 -13.32
CA ARG A 596 28.18 7.56 -13.42
C ARG A 596 26.71 7.76 -13.77
N TRP A 597 26.09 8.79 -13.22
CA TRP A 597 24.69 9.13 -13.49
C TRP A 597 24.49 9.49 -14.96
N VAL A 598 25.26 10.42 -15.52
CA VAL A 598 25.11 10.83 -16.93
C VAL A 598 25.44 9.72 -17.92
N LYS A 599 26.24 8.71 -17.53
CA LYS A 599 26.55 7.55 -18.37
C LYS A 599 25.40 6.56 -18.49
N ASN A 600 24.70 6.28 -17.40
CA ASN A 600 23.59 5.32 -17.37
C ASN A 600 22.75 5.50 -16.09
N PRO A 601 21.77 6.41 -16.09
CA PRO A 601 20.96 6.67 -14.90
C PRO A 601 20.04 5.48 -14.56
N GLN A 602 19.55 4.72 -15.55
CA GLN A 602 18.71 3.52 -15.36
C GLN A 602 19.41 2.41 -14.58
N LYS A 603 20.75 2.36 -14.60
CA LYS A 603 21.52 1.43 -13.77
C LYS A 603 21.26 1.66 -12.27
N TYR A 604 21.02 2.90 -11.86
CA TYR A 604 20.84 3.28 -10.46
C TYR A 604 19.37 3.40 -10.09
N VAL A 605 18.55 3.91 -11.01
CA VAL A 605 17.10 4.04 -10.85
C VAL A 605 16.43 3.52 -12.14
N PRO A 606 16.01 2.25 -12.19
CA PRO A 606 15.51 1.61 -13.43
C PRO A 606 14.43 2.42 -14.16
N ASP A 607 13.50 3.02 -13.41
CA ASP A 607 12.36 3.76 -13.95
C ASP A 607 12.59 5.28 -14.07
N THR A 608 13.85 5.73 -14.00
CA THR A 608 14.16 7.16 -14.14
C THR A 608 13.88 7.66 -15.55
N ILE A 609 13.26 8.84 -15.62
CA ILE A 609 12.91 9.53 -16.88
C ILE A 609 14.15 10.12 -17.56
N ASP A 610 15.22 10.39 -16.80
CA ASP A 610 16.49 10.89 -17.33
C ASP A 610 17.09 9.85 -18.30
N PRO A 611 17.19 10.12 -19.61
CA PRO A 611 17.51 9.09 -20.59
C PRO A 611 18.98 8.68 -20.55
N ASN A 612 19.26 7.41 -20.85
CA ASN A 612 20.62 7.01 -21.23
C ASN A 612 20.93 7.54 -22.64
N ALA A 613 21.61 8.68 -22.70
CA ALA A 613 21.95 9.36 -23.95
C ALA A 613 23.15 8.75 -24.71
N GLY A 614 23.71 7.62 -24.23
CA GLY A 614 24.74 6.86 -24.98
C GLY A 614 26.12 7.54 -25.04
N LEU A 615 26.48 8.37 -24.05
CA LEU A 615 27.71 9.16 -24.03
C LEU A 615 28.97 8.27 -24.04
N SER A 616 29.99 8.70 -24.78
CA SER A 616 31.36 8.18 -24.61
C SER A 616 31.94 8.58 -23.24
N ASP A 617 33.03 7.92 -22.85
CA ASP A 617 33.69 8.22 -21.58
C ASP A 617 34.28 9.63 -21.53
N HIS A 618 34.77 10.15 -22.65
CA HIS A 618 35.28 11.51 -22.73
C HIS A 618 34.17 12.53 -22.55
N GLU A 619 33.06 12.38 -23.27
CA GLU A 619 31.92 13.30 -23.20
C GLU A 619 31.29 13.32 -21.81
N ALA A 620 31.13 12.15 -21.19
CA ALA A 620 30.63 12.07 -19.82
C ALA A 620 31.55 12.79 -18.83
N ARG A 621 32.89 12.69 -18.99
CA ARG A 621 33.86 13.45 -18.18
C ARG A 621 33.75 14.94 -18.41
N ALA A 622 33.58 15.37 -19.67
CA ALA A 622 33.40 16.77 -20.04
C ALA A 622 32.15 17.38 -19.40
N ILE A 623 30.99 16.75 -19.60
CA ILE A 623 29.73 17.19 -18.98
C ILE A 623 29.84 17.19 -17.45
N THR A 624 30.49 16.19 -16.87
CA THR A 624 30.75 16.16 -15.42
C THR A 624 31.57 17.36 -14.97
N ALA A 625 32.67 17.70 -15.65
CA ALA A 625 33.48 18.87 -15.31
C ALA A 625 32.66 20.16 -15.36
N TYR A 626 31.82 20.34 -16.38
CA TYR A 626 30.90 21.47 -16.46
C TYR A 626 29.90 21.52 -15.29
N LEU A 627 29.21 20.41 -15.00
CA LEU A 627 28.25 20.37 -13.90
C LEU A 627 28.92 20.60 -12.54
N MET A 628 30.15 20.11 -12.36
CA MET A 628 30.93 20.34 -11.15
C MET A 628 31.42 21.79 -11.00
N SER A 629 31.48 22.58 -12.08
CA SER A 629 31.78 24.02 -11.98
C SER A 629 30.58 24.84 -11.48
N LEU A 630 29.36 24.28 -11.48
CA LEU A 630 28.13 24.95 -11.03
C LEU A 630 28.06 24.96 -9.50
N THR A 631 28.50 26.06 -8.89
CA THR A 631 28.57 26.23 -7.43
C THR A 631 27.70 27.38 -6.89
N GLY A 632 26.89 28.01 -7.74
CA GLY A 632 25.98 29.10 -7.38
C GLY A 632 26.64 30.45 -7.04
N GLU A 633 27.97 30.55 -7.12
CA GLU A 633 28.66 31.85 -7.09
C GLU A 633 28.66 32.40 -8.51
N LYS A 634 28.06 33.59 -8.71
CA LYS A 634 28.16 34.29 -9.99
C LYS A 634 29.64 34.49 -10.31
N GLU A 635 30.06 34.11 -11.53
CA GLU A 635 31.31 34.61 -12.10
C GLU A 635 31.31 36.14 -11.92
N LYS A 636 32.30 36.64 -11.18
CA LYS A 636 32.50 38.07 -10.98
C LYS A 636 32.90 38.76 -12.26
#